data_AF-A0A5C3LPM1-F1
#
_entry.id   AF-A0A5C3LPM1-F1
#
_cell.length_a   1.000
_cell.length_b   1.000
_cell.length_c   1.000
_cell.angle_alpha   90.00
_cell.angle_beta   90.00
_cell.angle_gamma   90.00
#
_symmetry.space_group_name_H-M   'P 1'
#
loop_
_entity.id
_entity.type
_entity.pdbx_description
1 polymer ?
#
loop_
_entity_poly.entity_id
_entity_poly.type
_entity_poly.pdbx_seq_one_letter_code
_entity_poly.pdbx_strand_id
1 'polypeptide(L)'
;MLCGLLVIFSLFAGSPAFPILRRQGPEPFVLPVPREGPGPTFDATATRAATGVQIRNAANPDICFDVSDFRAGDFRFNLVPLALRPCDGTIDGQKFDLITKGEHNNVADGTRTLIVSSQQFTCVDRRGNKNDRNRPGLFACGGRAVGDGETTSDQQYFFNKTASLGSGIGFTNVRDAVNNGVGPGNTCITFNRDGFVSNAPCAPPNFTPEQTWVIGETNVEAPVPQPAPSSSASAATTPASSVSSAPSAVTTPVPSTSSAPTPSSVSSTATIPSSTVNPPEKFVLPVPAEGPGPTFDETATRAATSVHIRNPDTNLCFDVSHFRAGDFRFNLVPIALKPCDSAIDGQKFDLITKGAHNNVQDGSRTLIVSSQQFTCVDRRSNRNDRNRPGLFACGGRAAGDGETTADQQFFFNGSAQLSDGIGFPLVRDSVNNGAGPGNQCLTLNRDGFLSNAPCNPSQLAPEQVWVVGDLSGDVPSLPNQPTPSASTSPGLGEPSECPIQAPAVVTVTVTVAEPSATQAPAPSSITVAPESTNAGARQPSATNAPSTEQPEEFVLPVPQEGPGPLLDTTATRAATSVQIRSAAQPDICFDVSDFRAGDFRFNLVPLALGKCDASIAGQKFDLITKGKHNNVQDESRVIIVSAQQLTCVDRRGNKNDRNRPGLFACGGRAVGDGETSFDQQFFFDKTADLSKGIAFPTVRDASNNGVGQGNQCLTLNPDGFLSNAPCSPPNLTPEQTWIIG
;
A
#
# COMPACT_ATOMS: atom_id res chain seq x y z
N MET A 1 83.81 -3.36 53.97
CA MET A 1 84.70 -2.45 53.22
C MET A 1 84.24 -2.51 51.77
N LEU A 2 83.88 -1.35 51.19
CA LEU A 2 83.63 -0.99 49.77
C LEU A 2 83.40 -2.15 48.76
N CYS A 3 82.43 -2.14 47.83
CA CYS A 3 81.77 -1.04 47.15
C CYS A 3 80.57 -1.63 46.39
N GLY A 4 79.43 -0.94 46.36
CA GLY A 4 78.29 -1.34 45.54
C GLY A 4 78.51 -1.05 44.06
N LEU A 5 78.07 -1.97 43.20
CA LEU A 5 77.81 -1.70 41.79
C LEU A 5 76.47 -2.37 41.44
N LEU A 6 75.42 -1.56 41.41
CA LEU A 6 74.07 -1.92 40.99
C LEU A 6 74.04 -1.85 39.46
N VAL A 7 74.00 -3.00 38.79
CA VAL A 7 73.82 -3.07 37.32
C VAL A 7 72.33 -3.22 37.02
N ILE A 8 71.74 -2.16 36.46
CA ILE A 8 70.38 -2.13 35.94
C ILE A 8 70.40 -2.75 34.54
N PHE A 9 69.78 -3.92 34.36
CA PHE A 9 69.48 -4.49 33.05
C PHE A 9 68.08 -4.04 32.61
N SER A 10 68.04 -3.10 31.66
CA SER A 10 66.81 -2.72 30.96
C SER A 10 66.51 -3.73 29.85
N LEU A 11 65.47 -4.55 30.04
CA LEU A 11 64.89 -5.40 29.01
C LEU A 11 64.07 -4.54 28.03
N PHE A 12 64.60 -4.30 26.84
CA PHE A 12 63.81 -3.86 25.69
C PHE A 12 63.15 -5.09 25.06
N ALA A 13 61.83 -5.22 25.23
CA ALA A 13 61.02 -6.15 24.45
C ALA A 13 60.79 -5.54 23.06
N GLY A 14 61.43 -6.11 22.04
CA GLY A 14 61.13 -5.82 20.63
C GLY A 14 59.87 -6.55 20.19
N SER A 15 58.84 -5.82 19.78
CA SER A 15 57.67 -6.37 19.10
C SER A 15 58.06 -6.78 17.66
N PRO A 16 57.75 -8.02 17.20
CA PRO A 16 57.89 -8.35 15.79
C PRO A 16 56.78 -7.66 14.98
N ALA A 17 57.19 -6.95 13.93
CA ALA A 17 56.28 -6.40 12.93
C ALA A 17 55.61 -7.54 12.15
N PHE A 18 54.28 -7.60 12.22
CA PHE A 18 53.49 -8.49 11.37
C PHE A 18 53.32 -7.90 9.96
N PRO A 19 53.31 -8.74 8.91
CA PRO A 19 53.14 -8.28 7.54
C PRO A 19 51.73 -7.72 7.32
N ILE A 20 51.66 -6.51 6.76
CA ILE A 20 50.41 -5.87 6.33
C ILE A 20 49.84 -6.68 5.16
N LEU A 21 48.84 -7.52 5.43
CA LEU A 21 48.02 -8.14 4.40
C LEU A 21 47.20 -7.06 3.70
N ARG A 22 47.44 -6.87 2.40
CA ARG A 22 46.59 -6.07 1.51
C ARG A 22 45.17 -6.63 1.59
N ARG A 23 44.27 -5.84 2.16
CA ARG A 23 42.82 -6.07 2.17
C ARG A 23 42.34 -6.11 0.72
N GLN A 24 41.97 -7.29 0.21
CA GLN A 24 41.14 -7.38 -0.98
C GLN A 24 39.84 -6.63 -0.69
N GLY A 25 39.51 -5.65 -1.51
CA GLY A 25 38.25 -4.90 -1.38
C GLY A 25 37.06 -5.85 -1.50
N PRO A 26 35.94 -5.55 -0.83
CA PRO A 26 34.75 -6.39 -0.90
C PRO A 26 34.27 -6.49 -2.35
N GLU A 27 34.15 -7.72 -2.86
CA GLU A 27 33.38 -7.94 -4.08
C GLU A 27 31.95 -7.45 -3.86
N PRO A 28 31.35 -6.72 -4.81
CA PRO A 28 29.97 -6.29 -4.71
C PRO A 28 29.07 -7.53 -4.69
N PHE A 29 28.49 -7.79 -3.53
CA PHE A 29 27.51 -8.84 -3.33
C PHE A 29 26.24 -8.52 -4.13
N VAL A 30 26.00 -9.29 -5.19
CA VAL A 30 24.77 -9.21 -5.98
C VAL A 30 23.70 -10.06 -5.27
N LEU A 31 22.64 -9.41 -4.80
CA LEU A 31 21.51 -10.07 -4.16
C LEU A 31 20.85 -11.10 -5.11
N PRO A 32 20.43 -12.28 -4.61
CA PRO A 32 19.54 -13.15 -5.37
C PRO A 32 18.22 -12.43 -5.63
N VAL A 33 17.78 -12.39 -6.89
CA VAL A 33 16.50 -11.81 -7.30
C VAL A 33 15.36 -12.57 -6.59
N PRO A 34 14.45 -11.89 -5.87
CA PRO A 34 13.30 -12.52 -5.25
C PRO A 34 12.49 -13.31 -6.29
N ARG A 35 12.02 -14.51 -5.95
CA ARG A 35 11.04 -15.21 -6.79
C ARG A 35 9.72 -14.46 -6.71
N GLU A 36 9.43 -13.69 -7.75
CA GLU A 36 8.20 -12.94 -7.95
C GLU A 36 6.99 -13.91 -7.92
N GLY A 37 5.85 -13.46 -7.39
CA GLY A 37 4.57 -13.92 -7.94
C GLY A 37 4.49 -13.54 -9.43
N PRO A 38 3.38 -13.75 -10.15
CA PRO A 38 3.23 -13.07 -11.43
C PRO A 38 3.13 -11.56 -11.13
N GLY A 39 4.27 -10.90 -11.02
CA GLY A 39 4.38 -9.45 -11.03
C GLY A 39 3.83 -8.94 -12.36
N PRO A 40 3.61 -7.62 -12.48
CA PRO A 40 3.27 -7.03 -13.76
C PRO A 40 4.31 -7.49 -14.81
N THR A 41 3.83 -8.16 -15.85
CA THR A 41 4.69 -8.74 -16.87
C THR A 41 5.03 -7.70 -17.93
N PHE A 42 6.27 -7.72 -18.41
CA PHE A 42 6.69 -6.91 -19.54
C PHE A 42 5.86 -7.26 -20.79
N ASP A 43 5.19 -6.27 -21.36
CA ASP A 43 4.47 -6.41 -22.62
C ASP A 43 5.47 -6.41 -23.80
N ALA A 44 5.77 -7.60 -24.31
CA ALA A 44 6.67 -7.80 -25.44
C ALA A 44 6.07 -7.35 -26.78
N THR A 45 4.75 -7.13 -26.84
CA THR A 45 4.05 -6.66 -28.05
C THR A 45 3.97 -5.12 -28.12
N ALA A 46 4.44 -4.44 -27.07
CA ALA A 46 4.34 -3.00 -26.95
C ALA A 46 5.14 -2.24 -28.02
N THR A 47 4.46 -1.34 -28.73
CA THR A 47 5.10 -0.29 -29.53
C THR A 47 5.38 0.91 -28.62
N ARG A 48 6.66 1.28 -28.52
CA ARG A 48 7.16 2.30 -27.59
C ARG A 48 7.56 3.56 -28.36
N ALA A 49 7.00 4.70 -27.99
CA ALA A 49 7.42 6.01 -28.48
C ALA A 49 8.74 6.47 -27.83
N ALA A 50 8.98 6.04 -26.59
CA ALA A 50 10.23 6.21 -25.87
C ALA A 50 10.41 5.04 -24.88
N THR A 51 11.66 4.66 -24.59
CA THR A 51 11.99 3.54 -23.68
C THR A 51 13.12 3.95 -22.74
N GLY A 52 12.96 3.69 -21.45
CA GLY A 52 13.97 3.94 -20.43
C GLY A 52 14.36 5.42 -20.28
N VAL A 53 13.45 6.34 -20.60
CA VAL A 53 13.72 7.78 -20.62
C VAL A 53 13.32 8.44 -19.32
N GLN A 54 14.02 9.52 -18.98
CA GLN A 54 13.57 10.45 -17.95
C GLN A 54 12.45 11.35 -18.48
N ILE A 55 11.48 11.65 -17.63
CA ILE A 55 10.39 12.60 -17.90
C ILE A 55 10.60 13.80 -16.97
N ARG A 56 11.00 14.94 -17.56
CA ARG A 56 11.41 16.18 -16.88
C ARG A 56 10.30 17.22 -16.94
N ASN A 57 10.16 18.04 -15.91
CA ASN A 57 9.20 19.15 -15.99
C ASN A 57 9.79 20.37 -16.71
N ALA A 58 9.02 21.08 -17.53
CA ALA A 58 9.53 22.27 -18.23
C ALA A 58 9.69 23.49 -17.31
N ALA A 59 8.90 23.60 -16.23
CA ALA A 59 9.09 24.66 -15.23
C ALA A 59 10.34 24.43 -14.38
N ASN A 60 10.77 23.17 -14.22
CA ASN A 60 11.99 22.79 -13.52
C ASN A 60 12.65 21.56 -14.18
N PRO A 61 13.55 21.77 -15.16
CA PRO A 61 14.12 20.69 -15.98
C PRO A 61 15.09 19.77 -15.24
N ASP A 62 15.49 20.15 -14.02
CA ASP A 62 16.32 19.34 -13.13
C ASP A 62 15.48 18.36 -12.30
N ILE A 63 14.16 18.38 -12.42
CA ILE A 63 13.26 17.49 -11.68
C ILE A 63 12.61 16.48 -12.62
N CYS A 64 12.70 15.20 -12.24
CA CYS A 64 12.24 14.03 -12.97
C CYS A 64 11.17 13.26 -12.19
N PHE A 65 10.31 12.54 -12.91
CA PHE A 65 9.52 11.47 -12.30
C PHE A 65 10.43 10.47 -11.57
N ASP A 66 10.06 10.07 -10.36
CA ASP A 66 10.81 9.08 -9.57
C ASP A 66 9.86 8.14 -8.82
N VAL A 67 10.19 6.85 -8.87
CA VAL A 67 9.51 5.79 -8.11
C VAL A 67 10.48 4.91 -7.33
N SER A 68 11.74 5.32 -7.18
CA SER A 68 12.82 4.50 -6.60
C SER A 68 12.60 4.09 -5.14
N ASP A 69 11.92 4.96 -4.38
CA ASP A 69 11.63 4.73 -2.95
C ASP A 69 10.46 3.78 -2.70
N PHE A 70 9.75 3.42 -3.77
CA PHE A 70 8.51 2.67 -3.67
C PHE A 70 8.64 1.42 -4.53
N ARG A 71 8.28 0.24 -4.04
CA ARG A 71 8.23 -0.96 -4.89
C ARG A 71 6.78 -1.30 -5.21
N ALA A 72 6.34 -1.05 -6.44
CA ALA A 72 5.13 -1.67 -6.96
C ALA A 72 5.43 -3.13 -7.38
N GLY A 73 4.49 -4.04 -7.12
CA GLY A 73 4.67 -5.48 -7.38
C GLY A 73 3.97 -6.38 -6.36
N ASP A 74 3.66 -5.84 -5.18
CA ASP A 74 2.63 -6.42 -4.32
C ASP A 74 1.27 -5.85 -4.77
N PHE A 75 0.27 -6.71 -4.96
CA PHE A 75 -1.14 -6.30 -5.11
C PHE A 75 -1.60 -5.37 -3.95
N ARG A 76 -0.84 -5.41 -2.84
CA ARG A 76 -0.72 -4.53 -1.67
C ARG A 76 -0.47 -3.05 -1.97
N PHE A 77 0.49 -2.78 -2.86
CA PHE A 77 1.08 -1.47 -3.18
C PHE A 77 0.55 -0.86 -4.47
N ASN A 78 -0.62 -1.28 -4.92
CA ASN A 78 -1.36 -0.52 -5.91
C ASN A 78 -1.53 0.92 -5.38
N LEU A 79 -1.21 1.94 -6.19
CA LEU A 79 -1.26 3.38 -5.86
C LEU A 79 -0.01 3.94 -5.17
N VAL A 80 1.18 3.46 -5.53
CA VAL A 80 2.45 4.11 -5.19
C VAL A 80 2.42 5.57 -5.69
N PRO A 81 2.65 6.59 -4.85
CA PRO A 81 2.72 7.97 -5.30
C PRO A 81 3.82 8.16 -6.36
N LEU A 82 3.50 8.88 -7.44
CA LEU A 82 4.51 9.31 -8.39
C LEU A 82 5.21 10.55 -7.84
N ALA A 83 6.43 10.37 -7.33
CA ALA A 83 7.23 11.45 -6.75
C ALA A 83 8.03 12.19 -7.82
N LEU A 84 8.57 13.34 -7.43
CA LEU A 84 9.44 14.17 -8.22
C LEU A 84 10.76 14.38 -7.50
N ARG A 85 11.88 14.12 -8.17
CA ARG A 85 13.22 14.23 -7.60
C ARG A 85 14.21 14.84 -8.58
N PRO A 86 15.37 15.34 -8.08
CA PRO A 86 16.48 15.70 -8.96
C PRO A 86 16.79 14.59 -9.96
N CYS A 87 16.90 14.96 -11.23
CA CYS A 87 17.17 14.04 -12.32
C CYS A 87 18.56 13.41 -12.17
N ASP A 88 18.60 12.08 -12.18
CA ASP A 88 19.80 11.27 -12.18
C ASP A 88 19.58 10.07 -13.11
N GLY A 89 20.24 10.08 -14.27
CA GLY A 89 20.10 9.03 -15.29
C GLY A 89 20.59 7.65 -14.84
N THR A 90 21.33 7.58 -13.72
CA THR A 90 21.78 6.32 -13.14
C THR A 90 20.70 5.62 -12.32
N ILE A 91 19.63 6.33 -11.95
CA ILE A 91 18.56 5.80 -11.11
C ILE A 91 17.48 5.13 -11.96
N ASP A 92 17.34 3.81 -11.85
CA ASP A 92 16.36 3.04 -12.63
C ASP A 92 14.90 3.41 -12.32
N GLY A 93 14.59 3.84 -11.10
CA GLY A 93 13.25 4.32 -10.75
C GLY A 93 12.87 5.67 -11.37
N GLN A 94 13.79 6.33 -12.10
CA GLN A 94 13.49 7.52 -12.89
C GLN A 94 13.32 7.23 -14.39
N LYS A 95 13.39 5.96 -14.80
CA LYS A 95 13.26 5.53 -16.19
C LYS A 95 11.83 5.09 -16.48
N PHE A 96 11.26 5.66 -17.54
CA PHE A 96 9.90 5.39 -17.98
C PHE A 96 9.86 5.07 -19.47
N ASP A 97 8.88 4.25 -19.83
CA ASP A 97 8.52 3.96 -21.20
C ASP A 97 7.20 4.67 -21.56
N LEU A 98 7.07 5.10 -22.80
CA LEU A 98 5.82 5.60 -23.36
C LEU A 98 5.29 4.61 -24.38
N ILE A 99 4.25 3.85 -24.01
CA ILE A 99 3.68 2.78 -24.82
C ILE A 99 2.47 3.30 -25.58
N THR A 100 2.52 3.34 -26.91
CA THR A 100 1.43 3.85 -27.76
C THR A 100 0.54 2.76 -28.35
N LYS A 101 0.96 1.50 -28.24
CA LYS A 101 0.21 0.30 -28.65
C LYS A 101 0.77 -0.92 -27.93
N GLY A 102 -0.03 -1.95 -27.65
CA GLY A 102 0.42 -3.21 -27.04
C GLY A 102 -0.76 -4.05 -26.58
N GLU A 103 -0.50 -5.16 -25.88
CA GLU A 103 -1.51 -6.00 -25.23
C GLU A 103 -2.33 -5.17 -24.23
N HIS A 104 -1.66 -4.28 -23.49
CA HIS A 104 -2.32 -3.43 -22.50
C HIS A 104 -2.78 -2.08 -23.08
N ASN A 105 -2.30 -1.65 -24.24
CA ASN A 105 -2.77 -0.43 -24.92
C ASN A 105 -3.43 -0.78 -26.25
N ASN A 106 -4.73 -1.11 -26.19
CA ASN A 106 -5.53 -1.60 -27.31
C ASN A 106 -6.05 -0.49 -28.24
N VAL A 107 -5.65 0.77 -28.04
CA VAL A 107 -6.16 1.89 -28.84
C VAL A 107 -5.46 1.91 -30.20
N ALA A 108 -6.20 1.52 -31.24
CA ALA A 108 -5.64 1.16 -32.55
C ALA A 108 -4.96 2.32 -33.31
N ASP A 109 -5.30 3.57 -33.04
CA ASP A 109 -4.83 4.75 -33.78
C ASP A 109 -3.51 5.34 -33.26
N GLY A 110 -3.01 4.85 -32.11
CA GLY A 110 -1.80 5.37 -31.47
C GLY A 110 -1.95 6.79 -30.90
N THR A 111 -3.18 7.28 -30.74
CA THR A 111 -3.46 8.61 -30.16
C THR A 111 -3.41 8.62 -28.64
N ARG A 112 -3.18 7.46 -28.01
CA ARG A 112 -3.10 7.31 -26.56
C ARG A 112 -1.79 6.64 -26.17
N THR A 113 -1.24 7.07 -25.05
CA THR A 113 -0.04 6.48 -24.46
C THR A 113 -0.29 6.03 -23.02
N LEU A 114 0.38 4.96 -22.62
CA LEU A 114 0.62 4.59 -21.24
C LEU A 114 2.01 5.09 -20.84
N ILE A 115 2.11 5.69 -19.66
CA ILE A 115 3.39 6.03 -19.04
C ILE A 115 3.75 4.88 -18.10
N VAL A 116 4.80 4.12 -18.38
CA VAL A 116 5.12 2.87 -17.68
C VAL A 116 6.47 3.00 -17.00
N SER A 117 6.57 2.68 -15.71
CA SER A 117 7.86 2.58 -15.03
C SER A 117 8.68 1.43 -15.61
N SER A 118 9.89 1.70 -16.09
CA SER A 118 10.77 0.67 -16.65
C SER A 118 11.30 -0.29 -15.57
N GLN A 119 11.35 0.15 -14.30
CA GLN A 119 11.78 -0.67 -13.17
C GLN A 119 10.67 -1.60 -12.66
N GLN A 120 9.43 -1.12 -12.65
CA GLN A 120 8.32 -1.79 -11.94
C GLN A 120 7.26 -2.37 -12.87
N PHE A 121 7.34 -2.08 -14.17
CA PHE A 121 6.36 -2.48 -15.19
C PHE A 121 4.92 -2.08 -14.87
N THR A 122 4.74 -1.02 -14.09
CA THR A 122 3.44 -0.44 -13.72
C THR A 122 3.17 0.85 -14.46
N CYS A 123 1.89 1.11 -14.71
CA CYS A 123 1.39 2.27 -15.41
C CYS A 123 1.08 3.41 -14.44
N VAL A 124 1.37 4.65 -14.84
CA VAL A 124 0.84 5.84 -14.16
C VAL A 124 -0.68 5.82 -14.33
N ASP A 125 -1.38 5.86 -13.20
CA ASP A 125 -2.82 5.76 -13.07
C ASP A 125 -3.34 7.00 -12.34
N ARG A 126 -4.35 7.64 -12.92
CA ARG A 126 -5.01 8.81 -12.34
C ARG A 126 -5.83 8.49 -11.11
N ARG A 127 -6.27 7.25 -10.92
CA ARG A 127 -6.97 6.83 -9.70
C ARG A 127 -5.99 7.05 -8.58
N GLY A 128 -6.04 8.24 -7.99
CA GLY A 128 -5.09 8.58 -6.94
C GLY A 128 -5.24 7.62 -5.79
N ASN A 129 -4.29 7.68 -4.86
CA ASN A 129 -4.46 7.06 -3.56
C ASN A 129 -5.90 7.36 -3.08
N LYS A 130 -6.60 6.39 -2.49
CA LYS A 130 -7.94 6.59 -1.93
C LYS A 130 -8.01 7.84 -1.01
N ASN A 131 -6.87 8.25 -0.44
CA ASN A 131 -6.69 9.44 0.39
C ASN A 131 -6.38 10.74 -0.37
N ASP A 132 -5.93 10.66 -1.62
CA ASP A 132 -5.60 11.81 -2.45
C ASP A 132 -5.93 11.53 -3.92
N ARG A 133 -7.19 11.81 -4.28
CA ARG A 133 -7.71 11.64 -5.65
C ARG A 133 -7.06 12.56 -6.68
N ASN A 134 -6.28 13.54 -6.23
CA ASN A 134 -5.65 14.51 -7.12
C ASN A 134 -4.23 14.10 -7.50
N ARG A 135 -3.60 13.12 -6.85
CA ARG A 135 -2.23 12.67 -7.20
C ARG A 135 -2.24 11.40 -8.05
N PRO A 136 -1.70 11.41 -9.27
CA PRO A 136 -1.39 10.18 -9.99
C PRO A 136 -0.48 9.25 -9.16
N GLY A 137 -0.70 7.94 -9.29
CA GLY A 137 0.16 6.92 -8.71
C GLY A 137 0.49 5.82 -9.72
N LEU A 138 1.26 4.82 -9.33
CA LEU A 138 1.50 3.62 -10.14
C LEU A 138 0.48 2.53 -9.81
N PHE A 139 -0.02 1.88 -10.85
CA PHE A 139 -0.90 0.71 -10.78
C PHE A 139 -0.51 -0.29 -11.87
N ALA A 140 -0.83 -1.58 -11.68
CA ALA A 140 -0.59 -2.58 -12.72
C ALA A 140 -1.22 -2.16 -14.06
N CYS A 141 -0.47 -2.25 -15.15
CA CYS A 141 -0.99 -1.95 -16.48
C CYS A 141 -2.13 -2.92 -16.81
N GLY A 142 -3.27 -2.43 -17.33
CA GLY A 142 -4.43 -3.29 -17.63
C GLY A 142 -5.60 -3.19 -16.65
N GLY A 143 -5.69 -2.11 -15.87
CA GLY A 143 -6.86 -1.79 -15.05
C GLY A 143 -7.16 -2.71 -13.86
N ARG A 144 -6.55 -3.90 -13.81
CA ARG A 144 -6.66 -4.94 -12.78
C ARG A 144 -5.35 -5.08 -12.00
N ALA A 145 -5.46 -5.42 -10.72
CA ALA A 145 -4.32 -5.50 -9.80
C ALA A 145 -3.24 -6.54 -10.21
N VAL A 146 -3.61 -7.51 -11.04
CA VAL A 146 -2.72 -8.59 -11.52
C VAL A 146 -2.18 -8.33 -12.93
N GLY A 147 -2.54 -7.21 -13.55
CA GLY A 147 -2.09 -6.83 -14.89
C GLY A 147 -2.85 -7.46 -16.08
N ASP A 148 -3.69 -8.47 -15.86
CA ASP A 148 -4.34 -9.27 -16.90
C ASP A 148 -5.60 -8.67 -17.57
N GLY A 149 -5.75 -7.34 -17.59
CA GLY A 149 -6.96 -6.68 -18.07
C GLY A 149 -6.75 -5.61 -19.11
N GLU A 150 -7.86 -5.04 -19.57
CA GLU A 150 -7.87 -3.86 -20.43
C GLU A 150 -7.50 -2.61 -19.63
N THR A 151 -6.65 -1.74 -20.20
CA THR A 151 -6.36 -0.44 -19.56
C THR A 151 -7.63 0.39 -19.48
N THR A 152 -7.79 1.11 -18.36
CA THR A 152 -8.91 2.04 -18.21
C THR A 152 -8.51 3.41 -18.74
N SER A 153 -9.50 4.28 -18.97
CA SER A 153 -9.27 5.68 -19.32
C SER A 153 -8.49 6.46 -18.25
N ASP A 154 -8.35 5.92 -17.04
CA ASP A 154 -7.50 6.49 -15.97
C ASP A 154 -6.00 6.28 -16.20
N GLN A 155 -5.62 5.24 -16.95
CA GLN A 155 -4.23 4.88 -17.24
C GLN A 155 -3.75 5.42 -18.59
N GLN A 156 -4.66 5.96 -19.40
CA GLN A 156 -4.40 6.42 -20.74
C GLN A 156 -4.30 7.95 -20.79
N TYR A 157 -3.31 8.44 -21.52
CA TYR A 157 -3.08 9.86 -21.77
C TYR A 157 -3.11 10.13 -23.27
N PHE A 158 -3.63 11.29 -23.70
CA PHE A 158 -3.53 11.67 -25.11
C PHE A 158 -2.07 11.84 -25.51
N PHE A 159 -1.75 11.32 -26.68
CA PHE A 159 -0.41 11.33 -27.22
C PHE A 159 -0.44 11.82 -28.67
N ASN A 160 0.23 12.94 -28.92
CA ASN A 160 0.46 13.40 -30.27
C ASN A 160 1.80 12.85 -30.78
N LYS A 161 1.76 11.82 -31.62
CA LYS A 161 2.96 11.21 -32.22
C LYS A 161 3.80 12.15 -33.08
N THR A 162 3.26 13.30 -33.50
CA THR A 162 4.01 14.33 -34.25
C THR A 162 4.64 15.38 -33.34
N ALA A 163 4.34 15.37 -32.04
CA ALA A 163 4.96 16.29 -31.09
C ALA A 163 6.43 15.92 -30.90
N SER A 164 7.29 16.94 -30.87
CA SER A 164 8.69 16.75 -30.51
C SER A 164 8.80 16.51 -29.01
N LEU A 165 9.17 15.28 -28.63
CA LEU A 165 9.33 14.87 -27.23
C LEU A 165 10.34 15.76 -26.48
N GLY A 166 11.35 16.29 -27.19
CA GLY A 166 12.37 17.18 -26.64
C GLY A 166 11.92 18.63 -26.43
N SER A 167 10.85 19.10 -27.10
CA SER A 167 10.28 20.43 -26.87
C SER A 167 9.23 20.45 -25.75
N GLY A 168 8.90 19.28 -25.21
CA GLY A 168 7.89 19.10 -24.18
C GLY A 168 6.51 18.76 -24.73
N ILE A 169 5.79 17.93 -23.98
CA ILE A 169 4.40 17.53 -24.26
C ILE A 169 3.55 17.67 -22.99
N GLY A 170 2.23 17.81 -23.13
CA GLY A 170 1.31 17.69 -22.00
C GLY A 170 0.67 16.31 -21.94
N PHE A 171 0.52 15.75 -20.74
CA PHE A 171 -0.17 14.48 -20.51
C PHE A 171 -1.62 14.74 -20.11
N THR A 172 -2.48 14.94 -21.09
CA THR A 172 -3.93 15.10 -20.89
C THR A 172 -4.57 13.75 -20.60
N ASN A 173 -5.32 13.65 -19.50
CA ASN A 173 -6.00 12.43 -19.09
C ASN A 173 -7.22 12.11 -19.99
N VAL A 174 -7.38 10.85 -20.38
CA VAL A 174 -8.46 10.44 -21.30
C VAL A 174 -9.83 10.39 -20.62
N ARG A 175 -9.90 10.12 -19.31
CA ARG A 175 -11.19 10.00 -18.60
C ARG A 175 -11.93 11.33 -18.47
N ASP A 176 -11.22 12.41 -18.17
CA ASP A 176 -11.79 13.75 -18.06
C ASP A 176 -11.68 14.52 -19.38
N ALA A 177 -11.50 13.81 -20.48
CA ALA A 177 -11.33 14.44 -21.78
C ALA A 177 -12.63 15.12 -22.21
N VAL A 178 -12.57 16.43 -22.40
CA VAL A 178 -13.58 17.17 -23.16
C VAL A 178 -13.01 17.42 -24.56
N ASN A 179 -13.84 17.30 -25.59
CA ASN A 179 -13.46 17.50 -27.00
C ASN A 179 -12.21 16.71 -27.43
N ASN A 180 -12.14 15.42 -27.08
CA ASN A 180 -10.99 14.54 -27.41
C ASN A 180 -9.64 15.09 -26.93
N GLY A 181 -9.61 15.71 -25.75
CA GLY A 181 -8.37 16.19 -25.15
C GLY A 181 -7.88 17.53 -25.68
N VAL A 182 -8.75 18.32 -26.34
CA VAL A 182 -8.43 19.65 -26.88
C VAL A 182 -9.34 20.71 -26.26
N GLY A 183 -8.80 21.90 -25.99
CA GLY A 183 -9.54 23.02 -25.41
C GLY A 183 -9.73 22.91 -23.90
N PRO A 184 -10.53 23.81 -23.29
CA PRO A 184 -10.70 23.89 -21.85
C PRO A 184 -11.52 22.71 -21.29
N GLY A 185 -11.40 22.47 -19.98
CA GLY A 185 -12.17 21.44 -19.26
C GLY A 185 -11.49 20.07 -19.18
N ASN A 186 -10.26 19.96 -19.71
CA ASN A 186 -9.44 18.76 -19.59
C ASN A 186 -8.66 18.75 -18.27
N THR A 187 -8.18 17.57 -17.86
CA THR A 187 -7.29 17.40 -16.71
C THR A 187 -5.92 16.89 -17.18
N CYS A 188 -4.82 17.47 -16.70
CA CYS A 188 -3.45 17.11 -17.08
C CYS A 188 -2.56 16.82 -15.87
N ILE A 189 -1.53 16.00 -16.08
CA ILE A 189 -0.44 15.85 -15.10
C ILE A 189 0.30 17.18 -14.98
N THR A 190 0.40 17.69 -13.75
CA THR A 190 0.95 19.01 -13.40
C THR A 190 1.98 18.87 -12.30
N PHE A 191 3.10 19.57 -12.44
CA PHE A 191 4.13 19.70 -11.41
C PHE A 191 3.63 20.52 -10.23
N ASN A 192 3.79 19.98 -9.02
CA ASN A 192 3.57 20.73 -7.79
C ASN A 192 4.89 20.97 -7.06
N ARG A 193 4.95 22.10 -6.35
CA ARG A 193 6.11 22.48 -5.53
C ARG A 193 6.33 21.59 -4.30
N ASP A 194 5.38 20.72 -3.97
CA ASP A 194 5.47 19.80 -2.85
C ASP A 194 6.25 18.51 -3.18
N GLY A 195 6.85 18.43 -4.38
CA GLY A 195 7.67 17.29 -4.80
C GLY A 195 6.86 16.12 -5.35
N PHE A 196 5.60 16.32 -5.73
CA PHE A 196 4.77 15.30 -6.36
C PHE A 196 4.05 15.85 -7.59
N VAL A 197 3.55 14.94 -8.42
CA VAL A 197 2.62 15.30 -9.49
C VAL A 197 1.18 15.40 -8.98
N SER A 198 0.38 16.24 -9.63
CA SER A 198 -1.08 16.24 -9.47
C SER A 198 -1.82 16.31 -10.79
N ASN A 199 -3.11 16.03 -10.73
CA ASN A 199 -4.07 16.22 -11.80
C ASN A 199 -4.70 17.61 -11.63
N ALA A 200 -4.43 18.52 -12.56
CA ALA A 200 -5.01 19.86 -12.55
C ALA A 200 -5.71 20.20 -13.87
N PRO A 201 -6.69 21.12 -13.88
CA PRO A 201 -7.32 21.57 -15.10
C PRO A 201 -6.30 22.15 -16.11
N CYS A 202 -6.49 21.84 -17.39
CA CYS A 202 -5.65 22.29 -18.49
C CYS A 202 -6.47 22.58 -19.75
N ALA A 203 -5.85 23.29 -20.71
CA ALA A 203 -6.45 23.65 -21.99
C ALA A 203 -5.53 23.34 -23.18
N PRO A 204 -5.37 22.06 -23.57
CA PRO A 204 -4.51 21.68 -24.70
C PRO A 204 -4.90 22.41 -26.00
N PRO A 205 -3.93 22.77 -26.87
CA PRO A 205 -2.49 22.47 -26.78
C PRO A 205 -1.71 23.48 -25.91
N ASN A 206 -2.38 24.45 -25.29
CA ASN A 206 -1.73 25.50 -24.51
C ASN A 206 -1.49 25.05 -23.08
N PHE A 207 -0.38 24.34 -22.86
CA PHE A 207 0.06 23.91 -21.53
C PHE A 207 0.89 25.01 -20.85
N THR A 208 0.77 25.13 -19.53
CA THR A 208 1.73 25.93 -18.74
C THR A 208 3.06 25.16 -18.62
N PRO A 209 4.18 25.82 -18.26
CA PRO A 209 5.45 25.13 -18.01
C PRO A 209 5.34 23.98 -16.99
N GLU A 210 4.49 24.12 -15.97
CA GLU A 210 4.24 23.09 -14.96
C GLU A 210 3.47 21.88 -15.54
N GLN A 211 2.74 22.09 -16.63
CA GLN A 211 1.97 21.06 -17.35
C GLN A 211 2.72 20.49 -18.56
N THR A 212 3.88 21.07 -18.90
CA THR A 212 4.74 20.62 -20.00
C THR A 212 5.85 19.70 -19.47
N TRP A 213 6.01 18.56 -20.13
CA TRP A 213 6.95 17.51 -19.76
C TRP A 213 7.89 17.18 -20.92
N VAL A 214 9.19 17.36 -20.71
CA VAL A 214 10.25 17.06 -21.67
C VAL A 214 10.69 15.61 -21.48
N ILE A 215 10.76 14.85 -22.57
CA ILE A 215 11.06 13.41 -22.53
C ILE A 215 12.42 13.15 -23.17
N GLY A 216 13.31 12.52 -22.41
CA GLY A 216 14.67 12.18 -22.83
C GLY A 216 15.76 12.85 -21.99
N GLU A 217 17.01 12.56 -22.35
CA GLU A 217 18.19 13.18 -21.74
C GLU A 217 18.50 14.49 -22.49
N THR A 218 18.59 15.61 -21.77
CA THR A 218 19.16 16.84 -22.32
C THR A 218 20.67 16.69 -22.44
N ASN A 219 21.14 15.78 -23.30
CA ASN A 219 22.48 15.91 -23.87
C ASN A 219 22.42 16.94 -24.99
N VAL A 220 22.19 18.20 -24.62
CA VAL A 220 22.52 19.31 -25.50
C VAL A 220 24.00 19.59 -25.30
N GLU A 221 24.84 18.76 -25.91
CA GLU A 221 26.15 19.22 -26.34
C GLU A 221 25.91 20.31 -27.38
N ALA A 222 26.42 21.52 -27.12
CA ALA A 222 26.21 22.68 -27.97
C ALA A 222 26.61 22.38 -29.43
N PRO A 223 25.83 22.80 -30.44
CA PRO A 223 26.12 22.45 -31.82
C PRO A 223 27.45 23.08 -32.26
N VAL A 224 28.41 22.23 -32.64
CA VAL A 224 29.59 22.66 -33.39
C VAL A 224 29.11 23.17 -34.76
N PRO A 225 29.54 24.36 -35.22
CA PRO A 225 29.06 24.92 -36.49
C PRO A 225 29.61 24.11 -37.67
N GLN A 226 28.73 23.48 -38.46
CA GLN A 226 29.10 22.85 -39.73
C GLN A 226 28.74 23.79 -40.91
N PRO A 227 29.57 23.87 -41.98
CA PRO A 227 29.43 24.90 -43.01
C PRO A 227 28.28 24.60 -44.00
N ALA A 228 27.70 25.67 -44.52
CA ALA A 228 26.60 25.69 -45.47
C ALA A 228 26.90 24.98 -46.80
N PRO A 229 25.96 24.18 -47.36
CA PRO A 229 25.94 23.85 -48.77
C PRO A 229 25.09 24.84 -49.59
N SER A 230 25.67 25.19 -50.72
CA SER A 230 25.22 26.14 -51.72
C SER A 230 23.95 25.72 -52.47
N SER A 231 23.19 26.73 -52.84
CA SER A 231 22.01 26.76 -53.70
C SER A 231 22.18 26.14 -55.10
N SER A 232 21.11 25.56 -55.64
CA SER A 232 20.79 25.65 -57.06
C SER A 232 19.27 25.59 -57.30
N ALA A 233 18.82 26.57 -58.09
CA ALA A 233 17.44 26.91 -58.41
C ALA A 233 16.91 26.18 -59.66
N SER A 234 15.59 26.12 -59.84
CA SER A 234 14.96 26.48 -61.12
C SER A 234 13.44 26.66 -61.02
N ALA A 235 12.96 27.79 -61.56
CA ALA A 235 11.56 28.21 -61.77
C ALA A 235 10.95 27.50 -63.03
N ALA A 236 9.73 27.67 -63.55
CA ALA A 236 8.51 28.48 -63.40
C ALA A 236 7.39 27.63 -64.10
N THR A 237 6.06 27.84 -64.03
CA THR A 237 5.26 28.93 -64.65
C THR A 237 3.75 28.64 -64.45
N THR A 238 2.94 29.69 -64.35
CA THR A 238 1.45 29.78 -64.23
C THR A 238 0.69 29.46 -65.55
N PRO A 239 -0.67 29.35 -65.62
CA PRO A 239 -1.60 30.51 -65.65
C PRO A 239 -3.00 30.33 -64.99
N ALA A 240 -3.74 31.44 -64.92
CA ALA A 240 -4.95 31.77 -64.14
C ALA A 240 -6.31 31.65 -64.87
N SER A 241 -7.43 31.82 -64.12
CA SER A 241 -8.76 32.43 -64.44
C SER A 241 -9.93 31.64 -63.78
N SER A 242 -11.06 32.16 -63.27
CA SER A 242 -11.73 33.48 -63.31
C SER A 242 -13.01 33.52 -62.40
N VAL A 243 -13.52 34.76 -62.12
CA VAL A 243 -14.91 35.24 -61.81
C VAL A 243 -15.69 34.73 -60.56
N SER A 244 -16.61 35.46 -59.90
CA SER A 244 -17.08 36.87 -59.83
C SER A 244 -18.20 36.96 -58.74
N SER A 245 -18.49 38.19 -58.28
CA SER A 245 -19.74 38.73 -57.68
C SER A 245 -20.00 38.74 -56.15
N ALA A 246 -20.12 39.97 -55.63
CA ALA A 246 -20.76 40.46 -54.38
C ALA A 246 -22.04 41.28 -54.79
N PRO A 247 -22.72 42.12 -53.97
CA PRO A 247 -22.79 42.36 -52.50
C PRO A 247 -24.28 42.46 -51.98
N SER A 248 -24.60 42.75 -50.71
CA SER A 248 -24.95 44.09 -50.21
C SER A 248 -25.49 44.10 -48.76
N ALA A 249 -25.30 45.27 -48.12
CA ALA A 249 -25.50 45.62 -46.71
C ALA A 249 -26.83 46.35 -46.42
N VAL A 250 -27.14 46.58 -45.13
CA VAL A 250 -28.05 47.65 -44.65
C VAL A 250 -27.52 48.28 -43.33
N THR A 251 -27.82 49.57 -43.20
CA THR A 251 -27.21 50.72 -42.51
C THR A 251 -27.78 51.15 -41.14
N THR A 252 -26.91 51.74 -40.29
CA THR A 252 -26.96 52.93 -39.37
C THR A 252 -28.27 53.75 -39.17
N PRO A 253 -28.50 54.55 -38.07
CA PRO A 253 -27.64 55.68 -37.62
C PRO A 253 -27.62 56.16 -36.14
N VAL A 254 -26.77 57.18 -35.92
CA VAL A 254 -26.42 58.03 -34.73
C VAL A 254 -27.51 59.11 -34.41
N PRO A 255 -27.47 59.91 -33.31
CA PRO A 255 -26.64 61.15 -33.23
C PRO A 255 -26.11 61.62 -31.83
N SER A 256 -24.95 62.33 -31.86
CA SER A 256 -24.53 63.61 -31.19
C SER A 256 -24.80 63.89 -29.69
N THR A 257 -23.99 64.58 -28.84
CA THR A 257 -22.93 65.61 -29.00
C THR A 257 -22.28 65.96 -27.62
N SER A 258 -21.02 66.45 -27.64
CA SER A 258 -20.47 67.61 -26.87
C SER A 258 -19.54 67.44 -25.64
N SER A 259 -18.38 68.13 -25.76
CA SER A 259 -17.55 68.86 -24.78
C SER A 259 -16.30 68.20 -24.15
N ALA A 260 -15.14 68.76 -24.53
CA ALA A 260 -13.83 68.72 -23.86
C ALA A 260 -13.73 69.88 -22.80
N PRO A 261 -12.72 70.02 -21.88
CA PRO A 261 -11.28 69.96 -22.19
C PRO A 261 -10.28 69.47 -21.09
N THR A 262 -9.03 69.32 -21.55
CA THR A 262 -7.68 69.45 -20.90
C THR A 262 -7.13 68.45 -19.85
N PRO A 263 -5.83 68.10 -19.93
CA PRO A 263 -5.19 67.05 -19.13
C PRO A 263 -4.42 67.60 -17.92
N SER A 264 -4.29 66.78 -16.87
CA SER A 264 -3.31 66.98 -15.80
C SER A 264 -2.54 65.69 -15.55
N SER A 265 -1.23 65.81 -15.71
CA SER A 265 -0.20 64.82 -15.45
C SER A 265 0.04 64.63 -13.95
N VAL A 266 0.07 63.39 -13.48
CA VAL A 266 0.74 63.01 -12.24
C VAL A 266 1.45 61.67 -12.43
N SER A 267 2.79 61.74 -12.43
CA SER A 267 3.69 60.60 -12.26
C SER A 267 3.54 60.03 -10.86
N SER A 268 3.39 58.70 -10.76
CA SER A 268 3.74 57.97 -9.55
C SER A 268 4.56 56.74 -9.93
N THR A 269 5.84 56.82 -9.56
CA THR A 269 6.84 55.76 -9.63
C THR A 269 6.52 54.74 -8.53
N ALA A 270 6.23 53.49 -8.88
CA ALA A 270 6.07 52.40 -7.93
C ALA A 270 7.26 51.44 -8.02
N THR A 271 7.98 51.39 -6.91
CA THR A 271 9.23 50.67 -6.64
C THR A 271 8.99 49.16 -6.48
N ILE A 272 9.85 48.35 -7.09
CA ILE A 272 9.89 46.89 -6.96
C ILE A 272 10.63 46.53 -5.66
N PRO A 273 10.04 45.77 -4.71
CA PRO A 273 10.82 45.19 -3.62
C PRO A 273 11.45 43.87 -4.06
N SER A 274 12.79 43.86 -4.10
CA SER A 274 13.62 42.67 -4.08
C SER A 274 13.52 42.01 -2.71
N SER A 275 13.10 40.74 -2.65
CA SER A 275 13.19 39.93 -1.44
C SER A 275 13.95 38.64 -1.74
N THR A 276 15.16 38.59 -1.19
CA THR A 276 15.99 37.41 -1.02
C THR A 276 15.35 36.54 0.06
N VAL A 277 14.77 35.40 -0.33
CA VAL A 277 14.20 34.43 0.61
C VAL A 277 15.10 33.20 0.62
N ASN A 278 15.67 32.90 1.79
CA ASN A 278 16.42 31.68 2.06
C ASN A 278 15.52 30.44 1.87
N PRO A 279 16.07 29.30 1.42
CA PRO A 279 15.30 28.08 1.17
C PRO A 279 14.59 27.58 2.44
N PRO A 280 13.37 27.03 2.33
CA PRO A 280 12.61 26.57 3.48
C PRO A 280 13.29 25.36 4.14
N GLU A 281 13.36 25.44 5.46
CA GLU A 281 13.75 24.38 6.38
C GLU A 281 12.90 23.12 6.12
N LYS A 282 13.59 21.97 6.10
CA LYS A 282 13.10 20.59 5.93
C LYS A 282 11.59 20.43 6.20
N PHE A 283 10.80 20.32 5.12
CA PHE A 283 9.38 19.97 5.19
C PHE A 283 9.23 18.59 5.83
N VAL A 284 8.72 18.56 7.07
CA VAL A 284 8.27 17.34 7.74
C VAL A 284 6.86 17.04 7.23
N LEU A 285 6.68 15.84 6.67
CA LEU A 285 5.39 15.37 6.14
C LEU A 285 4.28 15.56 7.19
N PRO A 286 3.06 15.99 6.79
CA PRO A 286 1.88 15.79 7.61
C PRO A 286 1.70 14.29 7.83
N VAL A 287 1.75 13.87 9.10
CA VAL A 287 1.43 12.50 9.50
C VAL A 287 -0.01 12.21 9.03
N PRO A 288 -0.27 11.13 8.28
CA PRO A 288 -1.64 10.72 7.95
C PRO A 288 -2.47 10.70 9.24
N ALA A 289 -3.74 11.11 9.19
CA ALA A 289 -4.61 11.03 10.37
C ALA A 289 -4.65 9.57 10.85
N GLU A 290 -3.93 9.30 11.94
CA GLU A 290 -3.84 8.00 12.57
C GLU A 290 -5.25 7.64 13.05
N GLY A 291 -5.87 6.63 12.42
CA GLY A 291 -6.82 5.83 13.20
C GLY A 291 -6.08 5.30 14.44
N PRO A 292 -6.76 5.00 15.56
CA PRO A 292 -6.05 4.59 16.77
C PRO A 292 -5.11 3.44 16.42
N GLY A 293 -3.81 3.74 16.45
CA GLY A 293 -2.78 2.77 16.12
C GLY A 293 -2.82 1.62 17.13
N PRO A 294 -2.07 0.54 16.87
CA PRO A 294 -1.82 -0.44 17.91
C PRO A 294 -1.28 0.28 19.17
N THR A 295 -1.91 0.03 20.30
CA THR A 295 -1.56 0.66 21.59
C THR A 295 -0.65 -0.25 22.40
N PHE A 296 0.17 0.35 23.25
CA PHE A 296 1.01 -0.40 24.17
C PHE A 296 0.13 -1.08 25.23
N ASP A 297 0.27 -2.40 25.38
CA ASP A 297 -0.43 -3.15 26.43
C ASP A 297 0.30 -2.96 27.78
N GLU A 298 -0.25 -2.08 28.62
CA GLU A 298 0.24 -1.81 29.98
C GLU A 298 -0.03 -2.98 30.94
N THR A 299 -0.96 -3.88 30.61
CA THR A 299 -1.29 -5.05 31.44
C THR A 299 -0.39 -6.25 31.15
N ALA A 300 0.51 -6.11 30.16
CA ALA A 300 1.35 -7.19 29.68
C ALA A 300 2.42 -7.63 30.71
N THR A 301 2.47 -8.93 30.98
CA THR A 301 3.64 -9.57 31.59
C THR A 301 4.64 -9.90 30.49
N ARG A 302 5.83 -9.29 30.56
CA ARG A 302 6.89 -9.41 29.55
C ARG A 302 8.00 -10.33 30.07
N ALA A 303 8.29 -11.39 29.33
CA ALA A 303 9.45 -12.25 29.58
C ALA A 303 10.76 -11.55 29.17
N ALA A 304 10.69 -10.68 28.15
CA ALA A 304 11.77 -9.81 27.72
C ALA A 304 11.19 -8.52 27.14
N THR A 305 11.89 -7.40 27.29
CA THR A 305 11.44 -6.08 26.80
C THR A 305 12.58 -5.40 26.06
N SER A 306 12.29 -4.87 24.86
CA SER A 306 13.21 -4.13 24.01
C SER A 306 14.51 -4.87 23.70
N VAL A 307 14.41 -6.19 23.53
CA VAL A 307 15.54 -7.09 23.27
C VAL A 307 15.70 -7.38 21.78
N HIS A 308 16.89 -7.82 21.39
CA HIS A 308 17.14 -8.36 20.07
C HIS A 308 16.81 -9.85 20.03
N ILE A 309 16.23 -10.29 18.91
CA ILE A 309 16.03 -11.71 18.60
C ILE A 309 17.01 -12.04 17.47
N ARG A 310 18.11 -12.72 17.82
CA ARG A 310 19.23 -12.99 16.91
C ARG A 310 19.37 -14.47 16.59
N ASN A 311 19.68 -14.81 15.35
CA ASN A 311 20.15 -16.16 15.03
C ASN A 311 21.64 -16.27 15.44
N PRO A 312 22.03 -17.24 16.28
CA PRO A 312 23.37 -17.29 16.85
C PRO A 312 24.47 -17.58 15.81
N ASP A 313 24.14 -18.29 14.73
CA ASP A 313 25.14 -18.70 13.72
C ASP A 313 25.46 -17.57 12.73
N THR A 314 24.45 -16.78 12.36
CA THR A 314 24.57 -15.74 11.33
C THR A 314 24.69 -14.33 11.89
N ASN A 315 24.39 -14.15 13.19
CA ASN A 315 24.29 -12.84 13.85
C ASN A 315 23.32 -11.87 13.14
N LEU A 316 22.27 -12.42 12.53
CA LEU A 316 21.17 -11.65 11.96
C LEU A 316 20.03 -11.52 12.98
N CYS A 317 19.53 -10.30 13.12
CA CYS A 317 18.41 -9.93 13.98
C CYS A 317 17.14 -9.69 13.18
N PHE A 318 16.00 -9.90 13.83
CA PHE A 318 14.71 -9.42 13.31
C PHE A 318 14.77 -7.91 13.10
N ASP A 319 14.29 -7.42 11.96
CA ASP A 319 14.34 -6.00 11.61
C ASP A 319 13.06 -5.55 10.90
N VAL A 320 12.46 -4.48 11.41
CA VAL A 320 11.30 -3.80 10.79
C VAL A 320 11.51 -2.31 10.59
N SER A 321 12.75 -1.83 10.69
CA SER A 321 13.11 -0.40 10.69
C SER A 321 12.72 0.35 9.42
N HIS A 322 12.66 -0.34 8.27
CA HIS A 322 12.30 0.25 6.98
C HIS A 322 10.82 0.19 6.65
N PHE A 323 10.02 -0.37 7.55
CA PHE A 323 8.59 -0.48 7.38
C PHE A 323 7.96 0.38 8.49
N ARG A 324 7.00 1.25 8.17
CA ARG A 324 6.23 1.94 9.21
C ARG A 324 4.86 1.28 9.32
N ALA A 325 4.56 0.71 10.49
CA ALA A 325 3.18 0.47 10.89
C ALA A 325 2.62 1.77 11.46
N GLY A 326 1.49 2.25 10.96
CA GLY A 326 0.86 3.49 11.43
C GLY A 326 -0.53 3.74 10.85
N ASP A 327 -1.06 2.80 10.09
CA ASP A 327 -2.39 2.85 9.50
C ASP A 327 -2.94 1.42 9.61
N PHE A 328 -4.25 1.26 9.86
CA PHE A 328 -4.94 -0.03 9.82
C PHE A 328 -4.74 -0.77 8.47
N ARG A 329 -4.21 -0.08 7.45
CA ARG A 329 -3.78 -0.59 6.14
C ARG A 329 -2.34 -1.12 6.08
N PHE A 330 -1.48 -0.80 7.04
CA PHE A 330 -0.10 -1.32 7.17
C PHE A 330 0.00 -2.54 8.09
N ASN A 331 -1.12 -3.16 8.42
CA ASN A 331 -1.10 -4.58 8.72
C ASN A 331 -0.30 -5.28 7.61
N LEU A 332 0.53 -6.28 7.92
CA LEU A 332 1.31 -7.06 6.97
C LEU A 332 2.76 -6.56 6.67
N VAL A 333 3.43 -5.94 7.64
CA VAL A 333 4.85 -5.55 7.54
C VAL A 333 5.75 -6.79 7.49
N PRO A 334 6.60 -6.98 6.46
CA PRO A 334 7.58 -8.07 6.45
C PRO A 334 8.62 -7.91 7.58
N ILE A 335 9.10 -9.03 8.11
CA ILE A 335 10.22 -9.04 9.06
C ILE A 335 11.48 -9.43 8.28
N ALA A 336 12.37 -8.48 8.09
CA ALA A 336 13.67 -8.72 7.48
C ALA A 336 14.65 -9.30 8.52
N LEU A 337 15.72 -9.90 8.02
CA LEU A 337 16.86 -10.36 8.82
C LEU A 337 18.07 -9.52 8.42
N LYS A 338 18.58 -8.73 9.37
CA LYS A 338 19.70 -7.81 9.15
C LYS A 338 20.78 -8.00 10.20
N PRO A 339 22.03 -7.59 9.93
CA PRO A 339 23.05 -7.55 10.98
C PRO A 339 22.52 -6.84 12.22
N CYS A 340 22.73 -7.47 13.37
CA CYS A 340 22.29 -6.96 14.65
C CYS A 340 22.97 -5.61 14.98
N ASP A 341 22.17 -4.61 15.34
CA ASP A 341 22.62 -3.29 15.76
C ASP A 341 21.78 -2.77 16.93
N SER A 342 22.45 -2.46 18.05
CA SER A 342 21.80 -1.97 19.27
C SER A 342 21.17 -0.58 19.11
N ALA A 343 21.65 0.20 18.14
CA ALA A 343 21.14 1.54 17.85
C ALA A 343 19.83 1.54 17.03
N ILE A 344 19.43 0.41 16.46
CA ILE A 344 18.25 0.33 15.60
C ILE A 344 17.03 -0.13 16.41
N ASP A 345 16.12 0.82 16.72
CA ASP A 345 14.89 0.50 17.47
C ASP A 345 13.97 -0.46 16.71
N GLY A 346 14.00 -0.47 15.38
CA GLY A 346 13.28 -1.43 14.55
C GLY A 346 13.77 -2.88 14.69
N GLN A 347 14.85 -3.14 15.44
CA GLN A 347 15.33 -4.48 15.77
C GLN A 347 14.98 -4.94 17.20
N LYS A 348 14.26 -4.11 17.95
CA LYS A 348 13.88 -4.38 19.34
C LYS A 348 12.46 -4.97 19.40
N PHE A 349 12.33 -6.04 20.17
CA PHE A 349 11.10 -6.78 20.36
C PHE A 349 10.85 -7.05 21.84
N ASP A 350 9.57 -7.19 22.18
CA ASP A 350 9.11 -7.65 23.47
C ASP A 350 8.55 -9.07 23.33
N LEU A 351 8.78 -9.90 24.34
CA LEU A 351 8.15 -11.21 24.48
C LEU A 351 7.07 -11.14 25.55
N ILE A 352 5.80 -11.14 25.14
CA ILE A 352 4.65 -10.99 26.05
C ILE A 352 4.02 -12.36 26.33
N THR A 353 4.10 -12.82 27.58
CA THR A 353 3.58 -14.14 27.99
C THR A 353 2.17 -14.08 28.60
N LYS A 354 1.69 -12.89 28.96
CA LYS A 354 0.32 -12.62 29.44
C LYS A 354 -0.02 -11.15 29.21
N GLY A 355 -1.28 -10.79 29.02
CA GLY A 355 -1.72 -9.39 28.88
C GLY A 355 -3.14 -9.29 28.32
N ALA A 356 -3.61 -8.07 28.04
CA ALA A 356 -4.92 -7.83 27.41
C ALA A 356 -5.04 -8.56 26.07
N HIS A 357 -3.94 -8.66 25.32
CA HIS A 357 -3.91 -9.36 24.04
C HIS A 357 -3.41 -10.81 24.13
N ASN A 358 -2.78 -11.23 25.23
CA ASN A 358 -2.38 -12.63 25.45
C ASN A 358 -3.18 -13.24 26.60
N ASN A 359 -4.32 -13.85 26.27
CA ASN A 359 -5.29 -14.41 27.21
C ASN A 359 -4.91 -15.80 27.76
N VAL A 360 -3.74 -16.33 27.40
CA VAL A 360 -3.31 -17.67 27.84
C VAL A 360 -2.75 -17.59 29.26
N GLN A 361 -3.50 -18.13 30.21
CA GLN A 361 -3.27 -17.93 31.65
C GLN A 361 -2.01 -18.62 32.20
N ASP A 362 -1.53 -19.68 31.54
CA ASP A 362 -0.43 -20.52 32.04
C ASP A 362 0.97 -20.00 31.66
N GLY A 363 1.07 -18.92 30.87
CA GLY A 363 2.34 -18.37 30.39
C GLY A 363 3.08 -19.27 29.40
N SER A 364 2.47 -20.34 28.91
CA SER A 364 3.06 -21.29 27.95
C SER A 364 3.14 -20.76 26.52
N ARG A 365 2.60 -19.56 26.27
CA ARG A 365 2.55 -18.91 24.96
C ARG A 365 3.06 -17.50 25.07
N THR A 366 3.83 -17.08 24.07
CA THR A 366 4.29 -15.71 23.93
C THR A 366 3.74 -15.08 22.64
N LEU A 367 3.48 -13.79 22.72
CA LEU A 367 3.47 -12.92 21.55
C LEU A 367 4.89 -12.37 21.37
N ILE A 368 5.32 -12.21 20.12
CA ILE A 368 6.54 -11.49 19.77
C ILE A 368 6.09 -10.15 19.22
N VAL A 369 6.41 -9.06 19.92
CA VAL A 369 5.85 -7.73 19.64
C VAL A 369 6.97 -6.77 19.27
N SER A 370 6.85 -6.05 18.17
CA SER A 370 7.81 -4.99 17.84
C SER A 370 7.71 -3.87 18.87
N SER A 371 8.81 -3.52 19.53
CA SER A 371 8.83 -2.45 20.54
C SER A 371 8.63 -1.06 19.91
N GLN A 372 8.97 -0.90 18.63
CA GLN A 372 8.78 0.35 17.89
C GLN A 372 7.33 0.54 17.40
N GLN A 373 6.66 -0.55 17.03
CA GLN A 373 5.38 -0.50 16.30
C GLN A 373 4.19 -1.04 17.10
N PHE A 374 4.42 -1.69 18.23
CA PHE A 374 3.40 -2.34 19.06
C PHE A 374 2.54 -3.37 18.31
N THR A 375 3.09 -3.96 17.25
CA THR A 375 2.46 -5.00 16.44
C THR A 375 3.09 -6.36 16.69
N CYS A 376 2.30 -7.41 16.53
CA CYS A 376 2.65 -8.79 16.81
C CYS A 376 3.12 -9.51 15.55
N VAL A 377 4.13 -10.36 15.67
CA VAL A 377 4.48 -11.34 14.62
C VAL A 377 3.28 -12.26 14.39
N ASP A 378 2.76 -12.27 13.16
CA ASP A 378 1.60 -13.05 12.71
C ASP A 378 1.96 -13.83 11.45
N ARG A 379 1.66 -15.13 11.44
CA ARG A 379 1.83 -15.99 10.26
C ARG A 379 0.92 -15.62 9.09
N ARG A 380 -0.30 -15.14 9.34
CA ARG A 380 -1.27 -14.74 8.30
C ARG A 380 -0.96 -13.39 7.69
N SER A 381 0.14 -12.75 8.10
CA SER A 381 0.50 -11.44 7.61
C SER A 381 0.67 -11.43 6.08
N ASN A 382 0.97 -12.56 5.44
CA ASN A 382 0.99 -12.63 3.99
C ASN A 382 -0.01 -13.66 3.45
N ARG A 383 -1.12 -13.16 2.87
CA ARG A 383 -2.16 -14.02 2.27
C ARG A 383 -1.63 -14.83 1.08
N ASN A 384 -0.63 -14.31 0.38
CA ASN A 384 -0.05 -14.94 -0.80
C ASN A 384 1.17 -15.81 -0.48
N ASP A 385 1.76 -15.64 0.70
CA ASP A 385 2.87 -16.44 1.18
C ASP A 385 2.67 -16.78 2.66
N ARG A 386 1.89 -17.83 2.93
CA ARG A 386 1.60 -18.28 4.31
C ARG A 386 2.84 -18.76 5.06
N ASN A 387 3.97 -18.90 4.38
CA ASN A 387 5.23 -19.25 5.00
C ASN A 387 5.99 -18.02 5.47
N ARG A 388 5.62 -16.80 5.08
CA ARG A 388 6.28 -15.57 5.55
C ARG A 388 5.50 -14.93 6.70
N PRO A 389 5.98 -15.03 7.95
CA PRO A 389 5.46 -14.22 9.04
C PRO A 389 5.79 -12.74 8.81
N GLY A 390 5.00 -11.88 9.46
CA GLY A 390 5.13 -10.43 9.37
C GLY A 390 4.35 -9.78 10.50
N LEU A 391 4.39 -8.46 10.66
CA LEU A 391 3.71 -7.79 11.75
C LEU A 391 2.24 -7.50 11.42
N PHE A 392 1.37 -7.76 12.39
CA PHE A 392 -0.05 -7.46 12.37
C PHE A 392 -0.45 -6.90 13.75
N ALA A 393 -1.52 -6.12 13.83
CA ALA A 393 -1.99 -5.63 15.12
C ALA A 393 -2.21 -6.79 16.13
N CYS A 394 -1.74 -6.61 17.36
CA CYS A 394 -1.93 -7.58 18.42
C CYS A 394 -3.43 -7.72 18.75
N GLY A 395 -3.96 -8.93 18.95
CA GLY A 395 -5.41 -9.14 19.18
C GLY A 395 -6.19 -9.65 17.97
N GLY A 396 -5.51 -10.06 16.90
CA GLY A 396 -6.12 -10.78 15.77
C GLY A 396 -7.02 -9.94 14.84
N ARG A 397 -7.41 -8.73 15.24
CA ARG A 397 -8.15 -7.75 14.43
C ARG A 397 -7.25 -6.60 13.99
N ALA A 398 -7.62 -5.96 12.90
CA ALA A 398 -6.82 -4.90 12.28
C ALA A 398 -6.68 -3.64 13.15
N ALA A 399 -7.61 -3.40 14.08
CA ALA A 399 -7.59 -2.25 14.99
C ALA A 399 -6.85 -2.54 16.31
N GLY A 400 -6.28 -3.74 16.46
CA GLY A 400 -5.62 -4.15 17.70
C GLY A 400 -6.57 -4.53 18.83
N ASP A 401 -7.88 -4.54 18.57
CA ASP A 401 -8.89 -4.99 19.53
C ASP A 401 -9.12 -6.52 19.43
N GLY A 402 -9.54 -7.15 20.52
CA GLY A 402 -9.93 -8.55 20.54
C GLY A 402 -8.85 -9.56 20.93
N GLU A 403 -9.17 -10.84 20.78
CA GLU A 403 -8.32 -11.94 21.21
C GLU A 403 -7.26 -12.30 20.16
N THR A 404 -6.02 -12.51 20.61
CA THR A 404 -4.98 -13.02 19.71
C THR A 404 -5.36 -14.37 19.14
N THR A 405 -5.03 -14.56 17.87
CA THR A 405 -5.26 -15.86 17.22
C THR A 405 -4.05 -16.77 17.41
N ALA A 406 -4.25 -18.08 17.23
CA ALA A 406 -3.18 -19.07 17.25
C ALA A 406 -2.06 -18.82 16.21
N ASP A 407 -2.23 -17.89 15.26
CA ASP A 407 -1.20 -17.46 14.30
C ASP A 407 -0.26 -16.39 14.83
N GLN A 408 -0.62 -15.74 15.94
CA GLN A 408 0.17 -14.70 16.62
C GLN A 408 0.85 -15.25 17.88
N GLN A 409 0.46 -16.44 18.31
CA GLN A 409 0.95 -17.10 19.51
C GLN A 409 2.02 -18.13 19.15
N PHE A 410 3.13 -18.07 19.88
CA PHE A 410 4.22 -19.02 19.79
C PHE A 410 4.37 -19.73 21.12
N PHE A 411 4.70 -21.02 21.10
CA PHE A 411 5.02 -21.72 22.35
C PHE A 411 6.25 -21.10 22.99
N PHE A 412 6.14 -20.89 24.30
CA PHE A 412 7.18 -20.29 25.10
C PHE A 412 7.40 -21.13 26.34
N ASN A 413 8.60 -21.69 26.46
CA ASN A 413 9.01 -22.31 27.69
C ASN A 413 9.56 -21.23 28.62
N GLY A 414 8.76 -20.79 29.60
CA GLY A 414 9.18 -19.78 30.58
C GLY A 414 10.38 -20.18 31.45
N SER A 415 10.80 -21.45 31.43
CA SER A 415 12.02 -21.92 32.08
C SER A 415 13.25 -21.97 31.17
N ALA A 416 13.09 -21.71 29.86
CA ALA A 416 14.21 -21.70 28.92
C ALA A 416 15.11 -20.50 29.17
N GLN A 417 16.43 -20.73 29.17
CA GLN A 417 17.40 -19.63 29.16
C GLN A 417 17.41 -19.00 27.77
N LEU A 418 16.96 -17.74 27.69
CA LEU A 418 16.87 -16.97 26.45
C LEU A 418 18.22 -16.82 25.73
N SER A 419 19.33 -16.91 26.46
CA SER A 419 20.70 -16.88 25.96
C SER A 419 21.15 -18.14 25.23
N ASP A 420 20.54 -19.29 25.54
CA ASP A 420 21.02 -20.62 25.11
C ASP A 420 20.44 -21.06 23.77
N GLY A 421 19.62 -20.20 23.16
CA GLY A 421 18.90 -20.49 21.94
C GLY A 421 17.55 -21.14 22.22
N ILE A 422 16.49 -20.54 21.70
CA ILE A 422 15.12 -21.03 21.76
C ILE A 422 14.55 -21.15 20.35
N GLY A 423 13.54 -22.00 20.20
CA GLY A 423 12.68 -22.00 19.02
C GLY A 423 11.41 -21.20 19.30
N PHE A 424 10.72 -20.81 18.24
CA PHE A 424 9.37 -20.25 18.31
C PHE A 424 8.40 -21.12 17.51
N PRO A 425 7.91 -22.23 18.07
CA PRO A 425 6.92 -23.07 17.41
C PRO A 425 5.55 -22.38 17.40
N LEU A 426 4.89 -22.35 16.25
CA LEU A 426 3.56 -21.77 16.05
C LEU A 426 2.48 -22.60 16.73
N VAL A 427 1.56 -21.94 17.43
CA VAL A 427 0.49 -22.61 18.19
C VAL A 427 -0.53 -23.30 17.27
N ARG A 428 -0.92 -22.66 16.15
CA ARG A 428 -1.94 -23.19 15.24
C ARG A 428 -1.64 -24.61 14.74
N ASP A 429 -0.39 -24.86 14.37
CA ASP A 429 -0.01 -26.10 13.69
C ASP A 429 0.45 -27.17 14.69
N SER A 430 0.20 -26.95 15.97
CA SER A 430 0.77 -27.80 16.98
C SER A 430 -0.01 -29.08 17.19
N VAL A 431 0.76 -30.17 17.10
CA VAL A 431 0.40 -31.46 17.66
C VAL A 431 1.05 -31.53 19.05
N ASN A 432 0.31 -31.99 20.06
CA ASN A 432 0.76 -32.14 21.46
C ASN A 432 1.39 -30.87 22.10
N ASN A 433 0.73 -29.71 22.06
CA ASN A 433 1.22 -28.48 22.71
C ASN A 433 2.65 -28.07 22.29
N GLY A 434 2.99 -28.25 21.01
CA GLY A 434 4.32 -27.94 20.49
C GLY A 434 5.33 -29.07 20.67
N ALA A 435 4.94 -30.25 21.15
CA ALA A 435 5.83 -31.40 21.28
C ALA A 435 5.66 -32.39 20.10
N GLY A 436 6.69 -32.55 19.28
CA GLY A 436 6.77 -33.60 18.25
C GLY A 436 6.87 -33.10 16.81
N PRO A 437 6.84 -34.02 15.82
CA PRO A 437 6.93 -33.67 14.41
C PRO A 437 5.65 -33.00 13.90
N GLY A 438 5.80 -32.10 12.92
CA GLY A 438 4.67 -31.41 12.26
C GLY A 438 4.44 -29.97 12.72
N ASN A 439 5.15 -29.51 13.76
CA ASN A 439 5.15 -28.11 14.16
C ASN A 439 5.79 -27.23 13.07
N GLN A 440 5.39 -25.97 12.97
CA GLN A 440 6.11 -24.96 12.20
C GLN A 440 6.84 -24.01 13.14
N CYS A 441 8.11 -23.70 12.88
CA CYS A 441 8.91 -22.76 13.67
C CYS A 441 9.34 -21.56 12.83
N LEU A 442 9.51 -20.42 13.49
CA LEU A 442 10.22 -19.28 12.90
C LEU A 442 11.62 -19.72 12.48
N THR A 443 11.94 -19.49 11.21
CA THR A 443 13.13 -20.01 10.53
C THR A 443 13.80 -18.90 9.74
N LEU A 444 15.12 -18.80 9.85
CA LEU A 444 15.95 -17.96 9.01
C LEU A 444 15.90 -18.46 7.57
N ASN A 445 15.44 -17.60 6.65
CA ASN A 445 15.43 -17.91 5.23
C ASN A 445 16.60 -17.24 4.52
N ARG A 446 17.11 -17.89 3.45
CA ARG A 446 18.29 -17.43 2.71
C ARG A 446 18.06 -16.15 1.92
N ASP A 447 16.81 -15.76 1.73
CA ASP A 447 16.43 -14.51 1.06
C ASP A 447 16.49 -13.28 1.98
N GLY A 448 16.94 -13.45 3.22
CA GLY A 448 17.08 -12.36 4.19
C GLY A 448 15.77 -11.97 4.86
N PHE A 449 14.75 -12.83 4.81
CA PHE A 449 13.49 -12.63 5.53
C PHE A 449 13.21 -13.78 6.50
N LEU A 450 12.34 -13.53 7.46
CA LEU A 450 11.82 -14.57 8.32
C LEU A 450 10.84 -15.47 7.54
N SER A 451 10.85 -16.76 7.82
CA SER A 451 9.95 -17.76 7.24
C SER A 451 9.44 -18.73 8.32
N ASN A 452 8.45 -19.55 7.97
CA ASN A 452 7.95 -20.66 8.76
C ASN A 452 8.33 -21.96 8.05
N ALA A 453 9.03 -22.85 8.74
CA ALA A 453 9.36 -24.17 8.23
C ALA A 453 8.97 -25.26 9.23
N PRO A 454 8.71 -26.49 8.77
CA PRO A 454 8.52 -27.62 9.67
C PRO A 454 9.70 -27.77 10.65
N CYS A 455 9.39 -28.06 11.92
CA CYS A 455 10.38 -28.23 12.97
C CYS A 455 9.97 -29.34 13.95
N ASN A 456 10.97 -29.85 14.66
CA ASN A 456 10.79 -30.64 15.87
C ASN A 456 11.36 -29.82 17.04
N PRO A 457 10.55 -29.30 17.97
CA PRO A 457 11.05 -28.43 19.04
C PRO A 457 12.04 -29.09 20.02
N SER A 458 12.14 -30.43 20.02
CA SER A 458 13.20 -31.15 20.74
C SER A 458 14.55 -31.20 20.00
N GLN A 459 14.55 -30.86 18.71
CA GLN A 459 15.69 -30.95 17.79
C GLN A 459 15.58 -29.83 16.73
N LEU A 460 15.82 -28.59 17.16
CA LEU A 460 15.78 -27.44 16.25
C LEU A 460 16.99 -27.45 15.31
N ALA A 461 16.75 -27.17 14.03
CA ALA A 461 17.83 -26.89 13.09
C ALA A 461 18.48 -25.53 13.44
N PRO A 462 19.75 -25.29 13.08
CA PRO A 462 20.43 -24.04 13.45
C PRO A 462 19.74 -22.76 12.94
N GLU A 463 19.10 -22.82 11.76
CA GLU A 463 18.26 -21.75 11.22
C GLU A 463 16.94 -21.51 11.99
N GLN A 464 16.58 -22.40 12.93
CA GLN A 464 15.38 -22.33 13.77
C GLN A 464 15.69 -21.96 15.23
N VAL A 465 16.97 -21.75 15.55
CA VAL A 465 17.45 -21.36 16.88
C VAL A 465 17.60 -19.84 16.93
N TRP A 466 17.08 -19.25 18.02
CA TRP A 466 17.08 -17.81 18.26
C TRP A 466 17.55 -17.50 19.67
N VAL A 467 18.53 -16.62 19.81
CA VAL A 467 18.97 -16.08 21.10
C VAL A 467 18.24 -14.76 21.33
N VAL A 468 17.71 -14.58 22.54
CA VAL A 468 16.94 -13.39 22.92
C VAL A 468 17.67 -12.65 24.04
N GLY A 469 17.99 -11.38 23.83
CA GLY A 469 18.66 -10.56 24.82
C GLY A 469 19.34 -9.33 24.22
N ASP A 470 20.07 -8.61 25.06
CA ASP A 470 20.85 -7.46 24.63
C ASP A 470 22.09 -7.90 23.83
N LEU A 471 22.51 -7.07 22.88
CA LEU A 471 23.74 -7.28 22.11
C LEU A 471 25.02 -7.00 22.91
N SER A 472 24.89 -6.59 24.18
CA SER A 472 25.99 -6.18 25.06
C SER A 472 26.75 -7.34 25.72
N GLY A 473 26.35 -8.59 25.49
CA GLY A 473 27.09 -9.77 25.97
C GLY A 473 28.27 -10.12 25.06
N ASP A 474 29.45 -10.33 25.66
CA ASP A 474 30.65 -10.88 24.99
C ASP A 474 30.26 -12.08 24.11
N VAL A 475 30.38 -11.93 22.80
CA VAL A 475 30.19 -13.04 21.85
C VAL A 475 31.26 -14.09 22.19
N PRO A 476 30.90 -15.36 22.48
CA PRO A 476 31.89 -16.42 22.65
C PRO A 476 32.68 -16.52 21.35
N SER A 477 33.99 -16.23 21.42
CA SER A 477 34.91 -16.41 20.30
C SER A 477 34.76 -17.84 19.75
N LEU A 478 34.49 -17.98 18.44
CA LEU A 478 34.36 -19.29 17.78
C LEU A 478 35.59 -20.18 18.11
N PRO A 479 35.40 -21.49 18.35
CA PRO A 479 36.52 -22.42 18.52
C PRO A 479 37.34 -22.50 17.22
N ASN A 480 38.66 -22.32 17.34
CA ASN A 480 39.63 -22.47 16.26
C ASN A 480 39.44 -23.81 15.52
N GLN A 481 39.09 -23.73 14.24
CA GLN A 481 39.02 -24.88 13.34
C GLN A 481 40.45 -25.43 13.08
N PRO A 482 40.68 -26.75 13.17
CA PRO A 482 42.00 -27.34 12.98
C PRO A 482 42.44 -27.28 11.52
N THR A 483 43.69 -26.89 11.32
CA THR A 483 44.39 -26.80 10.03
C THR A 483 44.52 -28.18 9.37
N PRO A 484 44.11 -28.38 8.10
CA PRO A 484 44.30 -29.66 7.42
C PRO A 484 45.77 -29.86 7.03
N SER A 485 46.31 -31.01 7.42
CA SER A 485 47.65 -31.46 7.03
C SER A 485 47.76 -31.68 5.52
N ALA A 486 48.90 -31.28 4.97
CA ALA A 486 49.27 -31.38 3.57
C ALA A 486 49.33 -32.85 3.09
N SER A 487 48.70 -33.12 1.95
CA SER A 487 48.98 -34.30 1.12
C SER A 487 49.77 -33.87 -0.12
N THR A 488 50.92 -34.49 -0.27
CA THR A 488 51.88 -34.43 -1.38
C THR A 488 51.25 -34.68 -2.76
N SER A 489 51.68 -33.92 -3.76
CA SER A 489 51.63 -34.29 -5.18
C SER A 489 52.88 -33.73 -5.92
N PRO A 490 53.49 -34.47 -6.87
CA PRO A 490 54.83 -34.20 -7.37
C PRO A 490 54.85 -33.19 -8.52
N GLY A 491 55.99 -32.49 -8.65
CA GLY A 491 56.17 -31.37 -9.57
C GLY A 491 56.58 -31.71 -10.99
N LEU A 492 56.75 -30.65 -11.78
CA LEU A 492 57.86 -30.34 -12.69
C LEU A 492 57.50 -29.11 -13.54
N GLY A 493 58.46 -28.18 -13.70
CA GLY A 493 58.50 -27.25 -14.83
C GLY A 493 58.58 -25.75 -14.50
N GLU A 494 59.80 -25.25 -14.28
CA GLU A 494 60.22 -23.86 -14.54
C GLU A 494 60.65 -23.70 -16.02
N PRO A 495 60.98 -22.50 -16.56
CA PRO A 495 60.66 -21.13 -16.12
C PRO A 495 60.22 -20.22 -17.31
N SER A 496 59.77 -18.98 -17.04
CA SER A 496 60.09 -17.83 -17.92
C SER A 496 59.75 -16.50 -17.25
N GLU A 497 60.78 -15.66 -17.11
CA GLU A 497 60.74 -14.29 -16.59
C GLU A 497 60.11 -13.29 -17.57
N CYS A 498 59.44 -12.26 -17.04
CA CYS A 498 59.36 -10.93 -17.65
C CYS A 498 59.02 -9.87 -16.57
N PRO A 499 59.68 -8.70 -16.53
CA PRO A 499 59.57 -7.75 -15.43
C PRO A 499 58.45 -6.72 -15.66
N ILE A 500 57.68 -6.38 -14.62
CA ILE A 500 56.71 -5.28 -14.66
C ILE A 500 57.17 -4.14 -13.76
N GLN A 501 57.27 -2.95 -14.37
CA GLN A 501 57.53 -1.64 -13.79
C GLN A 501 56.45 -1.22 -12.78
N ALA A 502 56.89 -0.60 -11.68
CA ALA A 502 56.03 0.05 -10.69
C ALA A 502 55.54 1.44 -11.18
N PRO A 503 54.25 1.78 -11.02
CA PRO A 503 53.81 3.17 -11.13
C PRO A 503 53.85 3.89 -9.77
N ALA A 504 54.25 5.16 -9.84
CA ALA A 504 54.40 6.10 -8.73
C ALA A 504 53.06 6.45 -8.06
N VAL A 505 53.09 6.60 -6.73
CA VAL A 505 51.98 7.10 -5.92
C VAL A 505 52.10 8.62 -5.82
N VAL A 506 51.12 9.36 -6.34
CA VAL A 506 50.94 10.80 -6.13
C VAL A 506 50.22 10.99 -4.79
N THR A 507 50.84 11.72 -3.87
CA THR A 507 50.27 12.09 -2.57
C THR A 507 49.60 13.46 -2.70
N VAL A 508 48.28 13.53 -2.56
CA VAL A 508 47.54 14.80 -2.47
C VAL A 508 47.26 15.07 -0.99
N THR A 509 47.82 16.18 -0.49
CA THR A 509 47.61 16.66 0.88
C THR A 509 46.46 17.65 0.83
N VAL A 510 45.35 17.37 1.51
CA VAL A 510 44.24 18.33 1.68
C VAL A 510 44.30 18.88 3.10
N THR A 511 44.66 20.15 3.19
CA THR A 511 44.65 20.94 4.42
C THR A 511 43.25 21.47 4.66
N VAL A 512 42.58 21.04 5.73
CA VAL A 512 41.31 21.64 6.18
C VAL A 512 41.63 22.66 7.27
N ALA A 513 41.32 23.93 6.99
CA ALA A 513 41.45 25.03 7.94
C ALA A 513 40.16 25.18 8.76
N GLU A 514 40.33 25.17 10.08
CA GLU A 514 39.33 25.52 11.09
C GLU A 514 39.23 27.06 11.21
N PRO A 515 38.06 27.61 11.60
CA PRO A 515 38.13 28.46 12.78
C PRO A 515 36.90 28.40 13.72
N SER A 516 37.24 28.20 14.99
CA SER A 516 36.88 28.96 16.21
C SER A 516 35.44 29.37 16.53
N ALA A 517 35.07 28.95 17.75
CA ALA A 517 33.92 29.29 18.59
C ALA A 517 33.80 30.77 18.99
N THR A 518 32.60 31.19 19.45
CA THR A 518 32.40 32.05 20.65
C THR A 518 30.93 32.03 21.16
N GLN A 519 30.81 31.62 22.44
CA GLN A 519 29.90 31.99 23.57
C GLN A 519 28.41 32.38 23.44
N ALA A 520 27.62 31.77 24.34
CA ALA A 520 26.31 32.19 24.87
C ALA A 520 26.42 33.32 25.94
N PRO A 521 25.31 33.98 26.33
CA PRO A 521 24.70 33.61 27.63
C PRO A 521 23.17 33.77 27.80
N ALA A 522 22.62 32.91 28.67
CA ALA A 522 21.64 33.13 29.77
C ALA A 522 20.14 33.47 29.52
N PRO A 523 19.24 33.15 30.49
CA PRO A 523 17.85 32.73 30.24
C PRO A 523 16.79 33.78 30.63
N SER A 524 15.61 33.71 30.01
CA SER A 524 14.43 34.50 30.38
C SER A 524 13.39 33.65 31.12
N SER A 525 13.12 34.07 32.35
CA SER A 525 12.02 33.67 33.23
C SER A 525 10.66 34.17 32.72
N ILE A 526 9.62 33.33 32.79
CA ILE A 526 8.22 33.75 32.61
C ILE A 526 7.55 33.82 33.99
N THR A 527 7.06 35.02 34.29
CA THR A 527 6.35 35.42 35.51
C THR A 527 4.85 35.15 35.38
N VAL A 528 4.27 34.53 36.40
CA VAL A 528 2.83 34.34 36.61
C VAL A 528 2.24 35.63 37.18
N ALA A 529 1.11 36.10 36.64
CA ALA A 529 0.32 37.21 37.18
C ALA A 529 -0.93 36.67 37.92
N PRO A 530 -1.28 37.22 39.11
CA PRO A 530 -2.48 36.85 39.84
C PRO A 530 -3.64 37.87 39.74
N GLU A 531 -4.82 37.36 40.09
CA GLU A 531 -6.02 38.01 40.67
C GLU A 531 -6.73 39.18 39.95
N SER A 532 -8.04 38.98 39.75
CA SER A 532 -9.03 40.02 40.07
C SER A 532 -10.34 39.38 40.54
N THR A 533 -10.59 39.55 41.83
CA THR A 533 -11.85 39.41 42.56
C THR A 533 -12.98 40.28 42.01
N ASN A 534 -14.22 39.81 42.08
CA ASN A 534 -15.35 40.69 42.42
C ASN A 534 -16.43 39.95 43.21
N ALA A 535 -16.78 40.54 44.35
CA ALA A 535 -17.70 40.04 45.35
C ALA A 535 -18.98 40.89 45.38
N GLY A 536 -20.10 40.25 45.76
CA GLY A 536 -21.37 40.89 46.15
C GLY A 536 -22.53 39.89 46.06
N ALA A 537 -22.79 39.08 47.10
CA ALA A 537 -23.80 39.28 48.16
C ALA A 537 -25.26 39.17 47.65
N ARG A 538 -26.23 38.40 48.20
CA ARG A 538 -26.42 37.73 49.50
C ARG A 538 -27.64 36.75 49.40
N GLN A 539 -27.49 35.52 49.92
CA GLN A 539 -28.37 34.75 50.86
C GLN A 539 -29.88 34.40 50.56
N PRO A 540 -30.51 33.39 51.22
CA PRO A 540 -30.24 31.93 51.24
C PRO A 540 -31.52 31.05 51.11
N SER A 541 -31.36 29.75 50.79
CA SER A 541 -32.19 28.57 51.19
C SER A 541 -31.94 27.47 50.16
N ALA A 542 -31.87 26.16 50.43
CA ALA A 542 -31.88 25.35 51.63
C ALA A 542 -31.17 24.02 51.27
N THR A 543 -30.73 23.33 52.31
CA THR A 543 -30.09 22.01 52.37
C THR A 543 -30.61 20.96 51.38
N ASN A 544 -29.73 20.28 50.65
CA ASN A 544 -29.93 18.91 50.13
C ASN A 544 -28.61 18.15 49.96
N ALA A 545 -28.70 16.84 50.18
CA ALA A 545 -27.67 15.81 50.36
C ALA A 545 -26.69 15.61 49.17
N PRO A 546 -25.54 14.92 49.36
CA PRO A 546 -24.53 14.77 48.31
C PRO A 546 -25.03 13.87 47.18
N SER A 547 -25.01 14.42 45.96
CA SER A 547 -25.28 13.70 44.72
C SER A 547 -24.06 12.87 44.33
N THR A 548 -24.27 11.57 44.18
CA THR A 548 -23.33 10.63 43.56
C THR A 548 -23.21 10.98 42.07
N GLU A 549 -22.09 11.56 41.65
CA GLU A 549 -21.80 11.75 40.23
C GLU A 549 -21.63 10.38 39.55
N GLN A 550 -22.57 10.04 38.69
CA GLN A 550 -22.44 8.96 37.72
C GLN A 550 -21.47 9.40 36.63
N PRO A 551 -20.51 8.56 36.21
CA PRO A 551 -19.60 8.91 35.12
C PRO A 551 -20.39 9.04 33.82
N GLU A 552 -20.14 10.13 33.08
CA GLU A 552 -20.72 10.38 31.75
C GLU A 552 -20.53 9.18 30.84
N GLU A 553 -21.64 8.70 30.26
CA GLU A 553 -21.67 7.66 29.25
C GLU A 553 -20.82 8.08 28.06
N PHE A 554 -19.75 7.32 27.80
CA PHE A 554 -18.86 7.52 26.67
C PHE A 554 -19.64 7.18 25.38
N VAL A 555 -20.25 8.20 24.77
CA VAL A 555 -20.91 8.09 23.47
C VAL A 555 -19.84 8.16 22.38
N LEU A 556 -19.62 7.02 21.71
CA LEU A 556 -18.76 6.96 20.52
C LEU A 556 -19.27 7.94 19.44
N PRO A 557 -18.38 8.67 18.74
CA PRO A 557 -18.77 9.50 17.61
C PRO A 557 -19.51 8.66 16.56
N VAL A 558 -20.70 9.08 16.16
CA VAL A 558 -21.43 8.48 15.04
C VAL A 558 -20.55 8.60 13.79
N PRO A 559 -20.20 7.48 13.12
CA PRO A 559 -19.37 7.52 11.92
C PRO A 559 -20.01 8.41 10.85
N GLN A 560 -19.20 9.28 10.23
CA GLN A 560 -19.66 10.13 9.13
C GLN A 560 -20.04 9.24 7.94
N GLU A 561 -21.34 9.23 7.58
CA GLU A 561 -21.86 8.42 6.47
C GLU A 561 -21.16 8.82 5.16
N GLY A 562 -20.47 7.86 4.52
CA GLY A 562 -20.02 8.03 3.14
C GLY A 562 -21.22 8.07 2.18
N PRO A 563 -21.04 8.41 0.89
CA PRO A 563 -22.11 8.26 -0.09
C PRO A 563 -22.48 6.77 -0.14
N GLY A 564 -23.63 6.43 0.44
CA GLY A 564 -24.13 5.07 0.49
C GLY A 564 -24.31 4.48 -0.92
N PRO A 565 -24.44 3.15 -1.03
CA PRO A 565 -24.80 2.51 -2.29
C PRO A 565 -26.04 3.17 -2.91
N LEU A 566 -26.00 3.43 -4.22
CA LEU A 566 -27.11 4.04 -4.95
C LEU A 566 -28.07 2.96 -5.47
N LEU A 567 -29.37 3.26 -5.45
CA LEU A 567 -30.39 2.40 -6.03
C LEU A 567 -30.18 2.25 -7.54
N ASP A 568 -30.15 1.00 -8.02
CA ASP A 568 -30.15 0.71 -9.45
C ASP A 568 -31.55 0.95 -10.04
N THR A 569 -31.69 2.07 -10.75
CA THR A 569 -32.95 2.45 -11.42
C THR A 569 -33.21 1.65 -12.70
N THR A 570 -32.22 0.89 -13.18
CA THR A 570 -32.36 0.02 -14.36
C THR A 570 -32.80 -1.41 -14.01
N ALA A 571 -32.96 -1.70 -12.72
CA ALA A 571 -33.24 -3.03 -12.21
C ALA A 571 -34.64 -3.53 -12.57
N THR A 572 -34.72 -4.73 -13.17
CA THR A 572 -35.94 -5.55 -13.22
C THR A 572 -36.03 -6.40 -11.96
N ARG A 573 -37.16 -6.27 -11.26
CA ARG A 573 -37.39 -6.87 -9.94
C ARG A 573 -38.46 -7.95 -10.04
N ALA A 574 -38.12 -9.17 -9.63
CA ALA A 574 -39.09 -10.25 -9.46
C ALA A 574 -39.97 -10.03 -8.22
N ALA A 575 -39.40 -9.42 -7.17
CA ALA A 575 -40.11 -8.98 -5.98
C ALA A 575 -39.43 -7.73 -5.41
N THR A 576 -40.22 -6.86 -4.77
CA THR A 576 -39.73 -5.60 -4.19
C THR A 576 -40.26 -5.44 -2.77
N SER A 577 -39.40 -5.08 -1.82
CA SER A 577 -39.72 -4.84 -0.41
C SER A 577 -40.52 -5.98 0.24
N VAL A 578 -40.10 -7.22 -0.03
CA VAL A 578 -40.73 -8.45 0.49
C VAL A 578 -39.94 -9.03 1.66
N GLN A 579 -40.59 -9.80 2.52
CA GLN A 579 -39.89 -10.61 3.51
C GLN A 579 -39.52 -11.97 2.88
N ILE A 580 -38.37 -12.52 3.28
CA ILE A 580 -37.93 -13.86 2.90
C ILE A 580 -38.00 -14.72 4.15
N ARG A 581 -38.97 -15.64 4.20
CA ARG A 581 -39.33 -16.45 5.37
C ARG A 581 -38.88 -17.88 5.21
N SER A 582 -38.47 -18.53 6.30
CA SER A 582 -38.15 -19.97 6.25
C SER A 582 -39.42 -20.80 6.09
N ALA A 583 -39.42 -21.80 5.21
CA ALA A 583 -40.53 -22.77 5.15
C ALA A 583 -40.53 -23.73 6.35
N ALA A 584 -39.36 -24.01 6.94
CA ALA A 584 -39.25 -24.81 8.17
C ALA A 584 -39.79 -24.05 9.39
N GLN A 585 -39.57 -22.73 9.45
CA GLN A 585 -40.02 -21.85 10.54
C GLN A 585 -40.63 -20.56 9.95
N PRO A 586 -41.93 -20.55 9.58
CA PRO A 586 -42.56 -19.44 8.86
C PRO A 586 -42.62 -18.10 9.59
N ASP A 587 -42.38 -18.10 10.90
CA ASP A 587 -42.25 -16.92 11.74
C ASP A 587 -40.83 -16.35 11.77
N ILE A 588 -39.87 -16.97 11.08
CA ILE A 588 -38.48 -16.50 10.98
C ILE A 588 -38.19 -15.96 9.57
N CYS A 589 -37.65 -14.73 9.55
CA CYS A 589 -37.36 -13.95 8.37
C CYS A 589 -35.88 -13.57 8.30
N PHE A 590 -35.37 -13.32 7.08
CA PHE A 590 -34.11 -12.59 6.91
C PHE A 590 -34.20 -11.25 7.62
N ASP A 591 -33.17 -10.91 8.41
CA ASP A 591 -33.15 -9.69 9.22
C ASP A 591 -31.75 -9.09 9.24
N VAL A 592 -31.68 -7.79 8.96
CA VAL A 592 -30.43 -7.01 9.05
C VAL A 592 -30.62 -5.71 9.84
N SER A 593 -31.63 -5.65 10.70
CA SER A 593 -31.99 -4.45 11.47
C SER A 593 -30.95 -4.08 12.53
N ASP A 594 -30.33 -5.08 13.14
CA ASP A 594 -29.29 -4.91 14.16
C ASP A 594 -27.93 -4.49 13.57
N PHE A 595 -27.85 -4.44 12.24
CA PHE A 595 -26.63 -4.09 11.53
C PHE A 595 -26.92 -2.89 10.61
N ARG A 596 -26.11 -1.84 10.65
CA ARG A 596 -26.23 -0.74 9.69
C ARG A 596 -25.02 -0.76 8.77
N ALA A 597 -25.25 -1.06 7.49
CA ALA A 597 -24.26 -0.84 6.43
C ALA A 597 -24.18 0.66 6.08
N GLY A 598 -23.71 1.49 7.02
CA GLY A 598 -23.43 2.91 6.78
C GLY A 598 -21.95 3.18 6.48
N ASP A 599 -21.09 2.19 6.77
CA ASP A 599 -19.66 2.29 6.56
C ASP A 599 -19.23 1.26 5.52
N PHE A 600 -18.52 1.69 4.48
CA PHE A 600 -17.88 0.79 3.52
C PHE A 600 -16.87 -0.17 4.18
N ARG A 601 -16.53 0.04 5.47
CA ARG A 601 -15.78 -0.88 6.32
C ARG A 601 -16.64 -2.06 6.84
N PHE A 602 -17.97 -1.95 6.88
CA PHE A 602 -18.90 -3.04 7.20
C PHE A 602 -19.28 -3.89 5.99
N ASN A 603 -18.35 -4.05 5.04
CA ASN A 603 -18.46 -5.15 4.09
C ASN A 603 -18.47 -6.46 4.89
N LEU A 604 -19.45 -7.33 4.67
CA LEU A 604 -19.71 -8.60 5.40
C LEU A 604 -20.54 -8.44 6.69
N VAL A 605 -21.57 -7.59 6.66
CA VAL A 605 -22.62 -7.60 7.69
C VAL A 605 -23.23 -9.01 7.76
N PRO A 606 -23.29 -9.65 8.93
CA PRO A 606 -23.96 -10.94 9.05
C PRO A 606 -25.43 -10.82 8.61
N LEU A 607 -25.87 -11.73 7.75
CA LEU A 607 -27.30 -11.89 7.47
C LEU A 607 -27.87 -12.70 8.63
N ALA A 608 -28.61 -12.02 9.53
CA ALA A 608 -29.24 -12.66 10.66
C ALA A 608 -30.64 -13.16 10.28
N LEU A 609 -31.23 -13.91 11.21
CA LEU A 609 -32.60 -14.35 11.15
C LEU A 609 -33.33 -13.81 12.38
N GLY A 610 -34.49 -13.22 12.14
CA GLY A 610 -35.30 -12.58 13.18
C GLY A 610 -36.75 -13.01 13.05
N LYS A 611 -37.55 -12.76 14.09
CA LYS A 611 -38.99 -12.99 14.02
C LYS A 611 -39.59 -12.05 12.98
N CYS A 612 -40.38 -12.59 12.06
CA CYS A 612 -41.02 -11.85 10.99
C CYS A 612 -41.92 -10.73 11.54
N ASP A 613 -41.61 -9.49 11.17
CA ASP A 613 -42.42 -8.31 11.43
C ASP A 613 -42.39 -7.40 10.20
N ALA A 614 -43.55 -7.26 9.57
CA ALA A 614 -43.66 -6.50 8.33
C ALA A 614 -43.38 -5.00 8.49
N SER A 615 -43.36 -4.47 9.71
CA SER A 615 -42.99 -3.08 10.01
C SER A 615 -41.49 -2.84 10.05
N ILE A 616 -40.68 -3.90 10.15
CA ILE A 616 -39.22 -3.80 10.26
C ILE A 616 -38.60 -3.65 8.86
N ALA A 617 -38.01 -2.48 8.60
CA ALA A 617 -37.36 -2.18 7.32
C ALA A 617 -36.18 -3.12 7.01
N GLY A 618 -35.43 -3.55 8.03
CA GLY A 618 -34.30 -4.49 7.89
C GLY A 618 -34.70 -5.91 7.50
N GLN A 619 -36.00 -6.22 7.45
CA GLN A 619 -36.52 -7.50 6.96
C GLN A 619 -37.05 -7.42 5.53
N LYS A 620 -36.90 -6.27 4.85
CA LYS A 620 -37.37 -6.06 3.48
C LYS A 620 -36.24 -6.23 2.49
N PHE A 621 -36.49 -7.07 1.49
CA PHE A 621 -35.53 -7.41 0.43
C PHE A 621 -36.17 -7.26 -0.94
N ASP A 622 -35.31 -6.99 -1.92
CA ASP A 622 -35.64 -7.00 -3.33
C ASP A 622 -34.96 -8.19 -4.00
N LEU A 623 -35.66 -8.81 -4.95
CA LEU A 623 -35.11 -9.86 -5.81
C LEU A 623 -34.92 -9.27 -7.21
N ILE A 624 -33.68 -9.00 -7.59
CA ILE A 624 -33.34 -8.35 -8.86
C ILE A 624 -32.85 -9.40 -9.86
N THR A 625 -33.59 -9.60 -10.95
CA THR A 625 -33.27 -10.59 -12.00
C THR A 625 -32.49 -10.00 -13.17
N LYS A 626 -32.51 -8.66 -13.32
CA LYS A 626 -31.75 -7.93 -14.32
C LYS A 626 -31.45 -6.52 -13.84
N GLY A 627 -30.35 -5.91 -14.26
CA GLY A 627 -30.00 -4.51 -13.94
C GLY A 627 -28.53 -4.22 -14.20
N LYS A 628 -28.06 -3.03 -13.82
CA LYS A 628 -26.65 -2.64 -13.89
C LYS A 628 -25.73 -3.62 -13.17
N HIS A 629 -26.21 -4.18 -12.06
CA HIS A 629 -25.43 -5.13 -11.24
C HIS A 629 -25.72 -6.61 -11.53
N ASN A 630 -26.81 -6.92 -12.24
CA ASN A 630 -27.14 -8.28 -12.68
C ASN A 630 -27.34 -8.30 -14.20
N ASN A 631 -26.26 -8.57 -14.93
CA ASN A 631 -26.19 -8.48 -16.40
C ASN A 631 -26.59 -9.79 -17.12
N VAL A 632 -27.15 -10.74 -16.40
CA VAL A 632 -27.50 -12.07 -16.92
C VAL A 632 -28.72 -11.94 -17.83
N GLN A 633 -28.52 -12.16 -19.13
CA GLN A 633 -29.50 -11.78 -20.16
C GLN A 633 -30.80 -12.60 -20.12
N ASP A 634 -30.75 -13.85 -19.67
CA ASP A 634 -31.89 -14.77 -19.65
C ASP A 634 -32.73 -14.69 -18.35
N GLU A 635 -32.34 -13.83 -17.41
CA GLU A 635 -32.98 -13.65 -16.09
C GLU A 635 -33.01 -14.94 -15.25
N SER A 636 -32.16 -15.92 -15.57
CA SER A 636 -32.03 -17.19 -14.82
C SER A 636 -31.34 -17.03 -13.46
N ARG A 637 -30.91 -15.82 -13.13
CA ARG A 637 -30.17 -15.49 -11.91
C ARG A 637 -30.78 -14.30 -11.20
N VAL A 638 -30.80 -14.37 -9.88
CA VAL A 638 -31.27 -13.31 -9.00
C VAL A 638 -30.14 -12.88 -8.07
N ILE A 639 -30.12 -11.59 -7.76
CA ILE A 639 -29.40 -11.06 -6.61
C ILE A 639 -30.42 -10.62 -5.56
N ILE A 640 -30.15 -10.94 -4.29
CA ILE A 640 -31.01 -10.60 -3.16
C ILE A 640 -30.45 -9.33 -2.51
N VAL A 641 -31.23 -8.24 -2.51
CA VAL A 641 -30.78 -6.92 -2.08
C VAL A 641 -31.56 -6.46 -0.86
N SER A 642 -30.89 -6.04 0.21
CA SER A 642 -31.55 -5.40 1.35
C SER A 642 -32.16 -4.07 0.91
N ALA A 643 -33.46 -3.87 1.14
CA ALA A 643 -34.13 -2.62 0.80
C ALA A 643 -33.69 -1.46 1.72
N GLN A 644 -33.28 -1.77 2.96
CA GLN A 644 -32.79 -0.76 3.90
C GLN A 644 -31.34 -0.34 3.60
N GLN A 645 -30.48 -1.30 3.28
CA GLN A 645 -29.03 -1.07 3.17
C GLN A 645 -28.52 -0.95 1.72
N LEU A 646 -29.33 -1.35 0.74
CA LEU A 646 -28.96 -1.42 -0.68
C LEU A 646 -27.69 -2.26 -0.94
N THR A 647 -27.50 -3.30 -0.12
CA THR A 647 -26.41 -4.27 -0.21
C THR A 647 -26.94 -5.65 -0.61
N CYS A 648 -26.09 -6.45 -1.24
CA CYS A 648 -26.43 -7.76 -1.79
C CYS A 648 -26.02 -8.89 -0.83
N VAL A 649 -26.82 -9.93 -0.73
CA VAL A 649 -26.43 -11.18 -0.07
C VAL A 649 -25.24 -11.80 -0.82
N ASP A 650 -24.14 -12.07 -0.12
CA ASP A 650 -22.90 -12.66 -0.61
C ASP A 650 -22.58 -13.93 0.18
N ARG A 651 -22.39 -15.05 -0.54
CA ARG A 651 -22.15 -16.36 0.08
C ARG A 651 -20.85 -16.39 0.87
N ARG A 652 -19.83 -15.61 0.48
CA ARG A 652 -18.48 -15.70 1.06
C ARG A 652 -18.50 -15.35 2.54
N GLY A 653 -19.55 -14.66 2.96
CA GLY A 653 -19.84 -14.48 4.36
C GLY A 653 -18.78 -13.67 5.08
N ASN A 654 -18.90 -13.66 6.40
CA ASN A 654 -17.82 -13.17 7.24
C ASN A 654 -16.54 -14.00 7.00
N LYS A 655 -15.38 -13.34 6.90
CA LYS A 655 -14.06 -13.98 6.78
C LYS A 655 -13.80 -15.08 7.83
N ASN A 656 -14.49 -15.01 8.98
CA ASN A 656 -14.39 -15.95 10.10
C ASN A 656 -15.25 -17.21 9.94
N ASP A 657 -16.27 -17.18 9.07
CA ASP A 657 -17.10 -18.35 8.77
C ASP A 657 -17.59 -18.26 7.31
N ARG A 658 -16.84 -18.88 6.41
CA ARG A 658 -17.15 -18.90 4.97
C ARG A 658 -18.47 -19.59 4.64
N ASN A 659 -19.05 -20.31 5.60
CA ASN A 659 -20.31 -20.99 5.40
C ASN A 659 -21.50 -20.11 5.77
N ARG A 660 -21.31 -18.92 6.39
CA ARG A 660 -22.40 -18.02 6.79
C ARG A 660 -22.54 -16.84 5.83
N PRO A 661 -23.58 -16.79 4.99
CA PRO A 661 -23.84 -15.65 4.11
C PRO A 661 -23.91 -14.33 4.86
N GLY A 662 -23.49 -13.25 4.19
CA GLY A 662 -23.56 -11.89 4.73
C GLY A 662 -24.02 -10.90 3.66
N LEU A 663 -24.11 -9.62 4.01
CA LEU A 663 -24.34 -8.53 3.06
C LEU A 663 -23.01 -7.88 2.64
N PHE A 664 -22.90 -7.61 1.35
CA PHE A 664 -21.78 -6.93 0.72
C PHE A 664 -22.29 -5.96 -0.35
N ALA A 665 -21.51 -4.93 -0.69
CA ALA A 665 -21.89 -4.00 -1.76
C ALA A 665 -22.23 -4.75 -3.07
N CYS A 666 -23.34 -4.40 -3.72
CA CYS A 666 -23.75 -5.03 -4.97
C CYS A 666 -22.75 -4.71 -6.09
N GLY A 667 -22.27 -5.71 -6.84
CA GLY A 667 -21.30 -5.50 -7.93
C GLY A 667 -19.90 -6.04 -7.68
N GLY A 668 -19.72 -6.94 -6.71
CA GLY A 668 -18.46 -7.65 -6.44
C GLY A 668 -17.32 -6.80 -5.87
N ARG A 669 -17.44 -5.46 -5.88
CA ARG A 669 -16.47 -4.50 -5.33
C ARG A 669 -17.04 -3.77 -4.12
N ALA A 670 -16.16 -3.39 -3.19
CA ALA A 670 -16.51 -2.73 -1.93
C ALA A 670 -17.23 -1.38 -2.07
N VAL A 671 -17.12 -0.73 -3.24
CA VAL A 671 -17.75 0.57 -3.52
C VAL A 671 -19.05 0.44 -4.33
N GLY A 672 -19.46 -0.80 -4.63
CA GLY A 672 -20.69 -1.07 -5.38
C GLY A 672 -20.62 -0.72 -6.87
N ASP A 673 -19.43 -0.52 -7.44
CA ASP A 673 -19.23 -0.41 -8.88
C ASP A 673 -18.79 -1.76 -9.48
N GLY A 674 -19.35 -2.15 -10.62
CA GLY A 674 -19.01 -3.40 -11.30
C GLY A 674 -20.13 -4.45 -11.31
N GLU A 675 -19.80 -5.58 -11.93
CA GLU A 675 -20.70 -6.73 -12.11
C GLU A 675 -20.73 -7.58 -10.83
N THR A 676 -21.91 -8.09 -10.47
CA THR A 676 -22.01 -9.00 -9.32
C THR A 676 -21.16 -10.25 -9.55
N SER A 677 -20.45 -10.68 -8.51
CA SER A 677 -19.71 -11.93 -8.57
C SER A 677 -20.65 -13.13 -8.54
N PHE A 678 -20.18 -14.30 -8.98
CA PHE A 678 -20.92 -15.55 -8.79
C PHE A 678 -21.29 -15.80 -7.31
N ASP A 679 -20.56 -15.22 -6.37
CA ASP A 679 -20.84 -15.34 -4.93
C ASP A 679 -22.08 -14.55 -4.47
N GLN A 680 -22.56 -13.59 -5.28
CA GLN A 680 -23.76 -12.77 -5.03
C GLN A 680 -24.96 -13.17 -5.88
N GLN A 681 -24.77 -14.10 -6.82
CA GLN A 681 -25.80 -14.56 -7.74
C GLN A 681 -26.33 -15.93 -7.31
N PHE A 682 -27.65 -16.08 -7.39
CA PHE A 682 -28.37 -17.33 -7.11
C PHE A 682 -29.20 -17.71 -8.34
N PHE A 683 -29.35 -19.00 -8.62
CA PHE A 683 -30.27 -19.45 -9.65
C PHE A 683 -31.71 -19.12 -9.25
N PHE A 684 -32.49 -18.69 -10.24
CA PHE A 684 -33.85 -18.24 -10.04
C PHE A 684 -34.74 -18.76 -11.16
N ASP A 685 -35.75 -19.54 -10.80
CA ASP A 685 -36.82 -19.92 -11.70
C ASP A 685 -37.90 -18.84 -11.65
N LYS A 686 -37.95 -18.00 -12.69
CA LYS A 686 -38.96 -16.93 -12.82
C LYS A 686 -40.40 -17.43 -12.93
N THR A 687 -40.59 -18.73 -13.20
CA THR A 687 -41.92 -19.35 -13.24
C THR A 687 -42.34 -19.91 -11.89
N ALA A 688 -41.44 -19.92 -10.90
CA ALA A 688 -41.73 -20.42 -9.57
C ALA A 688 -42.78 -19.55 -8.85
N ASP A 689 -43.72 -20.21 -8.20
CA ASP A 689 -44.68 -19.57 -7.31
C ASP A 689 -43.97 -19.20 -5.99
N LEU A 690 -43.55 -17.94 -5.89
CA LEU A 690 -42.81 -17.40 -4.75
C LEU A 690 -43.51 -17.61 -3.39
N SER A 691 -44.83 -17.78 -3.40
CA SER A 691 -45.63 -18.05 -2.19
C SER A 691 -45.55 -19.51 -1.71
N LYS A 692 -45.16 -20.44 -2.57
CA LYS A 692 -44.99 -21.87 -2.25
C LYS A 692 -43.57 -22.22 -1.81
N GLY A 693 -42.66 -21.25 -1.86
CA GLY A 693 -41.28 -21.39 -1.46
C GLY A 693 -40.34 -21.72 -2.63
N ILE A 694 -39.14 -21.15 -2.59
CA ILE A 694 -38.06 -21.39 -3.54
C ILE A 694 -36.75 -21.68 -2.79
N ALA A 695 -35.79 -22.31 -3.47
CA ALA A 695 -34.39 -22.29 -3.00
C ALA A 695 -33.64 -21.13 -3.65
N PHE A 696 -32.47 -20.85 -3.08
CA PHE A 696 -31.45 -20.01 -3.68
C PHE A 696 -30.17 -20.85 -3.92
N PRO A 697 -30.12 -21.68 -4.97
CA PRO A 697 -28.92 -22.43 -5.32
C PRO A 697 -27.85 -21.47 -5.80
N THR A 698 -26.64 -21.65 -5.29
CA THR A 698 -25.55 -20.72 -5.53
C THR A 698 -24.87 -21.00 -6.89
N VAL A 699 -24.47 -19.95 -7.63
CA VAL A 699 -24.00 -20.12 -9.02
C VAL A 699 -22.63 -20.79 -9.17
N ARG A 700 -21.63 -20.40 -8.36
CA ARG A 700 -20.26 -20.94 -8.48
C ARG A 700 -20.15 -22.46 -8.35
N ASP A 701 -20.99 -23.11 -7.54
CA ASP A 701 -20.85 -24.53 -7.21
C ASP A 701 -21.80 -25.42 -8.03
N ALA A 702 -22.62 -24.83 -8.88
CA ALA A 702 -23.58 -25.58 -9.69
C ALA A 702 -22.96 -26.13 -10.96
N SER A 703 -22.88 -27.46 -11.05
CA SER A 703 -22.99 -28.13 -12.35
C SER A 703 -24.47 -28.21 -12.72
N ASN A 704 -24.88 -27.73 -13.91
CA ASN A 704 -26.25 -27.84 -14.47
C ASN A 704 -27.28 -26.76 -14.06
N ASN A 705 -26.93 -25.48 -14.13
CA ASN A 705 -27.87 -24.36 -13.94
C ASN A 705 -28.69 -24.44 -12.63
N GLY A 706 -28.08 -24.94 -11.55
CA GLY A 706 -28.72 -25.04 -10.23
C GLY A 706 -29.62 -26.26 -10.03
N VAL A 707 -29.65 -27.23 -10.95
CA VAL A 707 -30.46 -28.45 -10.85
C VAL A 707 -29.59 -29.68 -10.58
N GLY A 708 -30.06 -30.60 -9.73
CA GLY A 708 -29.36 -31.86 -9.44
C GLY A 708 -28.37 -31.79 -8.27
N GLN A 709 -27.51 -32.79 -8.13
CA GLN A 709 -26.56 -32.92 -7.02
C GLN A 709 -25.36 -31.97 -7.15
N GLY A 710 -24.75 -31.63 -6.01
CA GLY A 710 -23.54 -30.80 -5.94
C GLY A 710 -23.79 -29.30 -5.76
N ASN A 711 -25.04 -28.85 -5.83
CA ASN A 711 -25.40 -27.46 -5.56
C ASN A 711 -25.25 -27.14 -4.07
N GLN A 712 -24.94 -25.88 -3.74
CA GLN A 712 -25.12 -25.35 -2.39
C GLN A 712 -26.31 -24.40 -2.38
N CYS A 713 -27.13 -24.42 -1.33
CA CYS A 713 -28.28 -23.54 -1.14
C CYS A 713 -28.18 -22.82 0.20
N LEU A 714 -28.80 -21.64 0.26
CA LEU A 714 -29.08 -20.96 1.54
C LEU A 714 -29.98 -21.88 2.39
N THR A 715 -29.51 -22.21 3.59
CA THR A 715 -30.11 -23.22 4.47
C THR A 715 -30.23 -22.68 5.89
N LEU A 716 -31.39 -22.83 6.51
CA LEU A 716 -31.61 -22.57 7.93
C LEU A 716 -30.92 -23.65 8.76
N ASN A 717 -29.97 -23.26 9.62
CA ASN A 717 -29.35 -24.18 10.56
C ASN A 717 -30.09 -24.23 11.89
N PRO A 718 -29.93 -25.33 12.66
CA PRO A 718 -30.49 -25.46 14.01
C PRO A 718 -30.01 -24.40 15.00
N ASP A 719 -28.88 -23.75 14.73
CA ASP A 719 -28.34 -22.65 15.56
C ASP A 719 -29.03 -21.31 15.31
N GLY A 720 -30.05 -21.28 14.43
CA GLY A 720 -30.81 -20.07 14.10
C GLY A 720 -30.09 -19.15 13.12
N PHE A 721 -29.02 -19.61 12.47
CA PHE A 721 -28.31 -18.84 11.45
C PHE A 721 -28.47 -19.43 10.05
N LEU A 722 -28.23 -18.58 9.06
CA LEU A 722 -28.17 -19.00 7.66
C LEU A 722 -26.80 -19.63 7.35
N SER A 723 -26.78 -20.71 6.57
CA SER A 723 -25.54 -21.23 6.00
C SER A 723 -25.68 -21.66 4.55
N ASN A 724 -24.54 -21.88 3.89
CA ASN A 724 -24.47 -22.56 2.60
C ASN A 724 -24.33 -24.07 2.86
N ALA A 725 -25.35 -24.86 2.50
CA ALA A 725 -25.33 -26.32 2.64
C ALA A 725 -25.62 -27.02 1.30
N PRO A 726 -25.11 -28.24 1.08
CA PRO A 726 -25.41 -29.01 -0.12
C PRO A 726 -26.93 -29.23 -0.29
N CYS A 727 -27.42 -29.06 -1.52
CA CYS A 727 -28.83 -29.23 -1.89
C CYS A 727 -28.98 -29.92 -3.24
N SER A 728 -30.19 -30.38 -3.55
CA SER A 728 -30.53 -30.96 -4.87
C SER A 728 -31.91 -30.53 -5.35
N PRO A 729 -32.04 -29.29 -5.85
CA PRO A 729 -33.28 -28.84 -6.49
C PRO A 729 -33.72 -29.82 -7.59
N PRO A 730 -35.02 -30.15 -7.70
CA PRO A 730 -36.15 -29.57 -6.96
C PRO A 730 -36.43 -30.21 -5.58
N ASN A 731 -35.72 -31.27 -5.20
CA ASN A 731 -35.95 -32.00 -3.94
C ASN A 731 -35.28 -31.27 -2.76
N LEU A 732 -35.92 -30.20 -2.30
CA LEU A 732 -35.44 -29.35 -1.20
C LEU A 732 -36.04 -29.78 0.13
N THR A 733 -35.27 -29.63 1.22
CA THR A 733 -35.83 -29.74 2.57
C THR A 733 -36.54 -28.44 2.96
N PRO A 734 -37.44 -28.44 3.97
CA PRO A 734 -38.04 -27.21 4.48
C PRO A 734 -37.01 -26.14 4.92
N GLU A 735 -35.85 -26.56 5.42
CA GLU A 735 -34.76 -25.67 5.84
C GLU A 735 -34.05 -25.01 4.66
N GLN A 736 -34.14 -25.60 3.47
CA GLN A 736 -33.58 -25.09 2.22
C GLN A 736 -34.60 -24.31 1.39
N THR A 737 -35.85 -24.22 1.87
CA THR A 737 -36.97 -23.61 1.17
C THR A 737 -37.36 -22.28 1.82
N TRP A 738 -37.50 -21.25 0.99
CA TRP A 738 -37.75 -19.87 1.41
C TRP A 738 -38.99 -19.30 0.74
N ILE A 739 -39.96 -18.88 1.54
CA ILE A 739 -41.22 -18.27 1.09
C ILE A 739 -41.02 -16.77 0.98
N ILE A 740 -41.42 -16.18 -0.14
CA ILE A 740 -41.27 -14.74 -0.37
C ILE A 740 -42.66 -14.09 -0.35
N GLY A 741 -42.88 -13.18 0.61
CA GLY A 741 -44.17 -12.51 0.77
C GLY A 741 -44.36 -11.73 2.06
#